data_AF-A0A7R9QJC0-F1
#
_entry.id   AF-A0A7R9QJC0-F1
#
_cell.length_a   1.000
_cell.length_b   1.000
_cell.length_c   1.000
_cell.angle_alpha   90.00
_cell.angle_beta   90.00
_cell.angle_gamma   90.00
#
_symmetry.space_group_name_H-M   'P 1'
#
loop_
_entity.id
_entity.type
_entity.pdbx_description
1 polymer ?
#
loop_
_entity_poly.entity_id
_entity_poly.type
_entity_poly.pdbx_seq_one_letter_code
_entity_poly.pdbx_strand_id
1 'polypeptide(L)'
;MYPNCGSTGGNGSLIASAGSVIGIASDIGGSTRIPAYFCGVFGHCTTPELVPTDEHWPPYPAGRDRMLSYGPMVRYASDMKPILKVLLGDKVSALKLDESVDLSKLKVYYMFEINDPLLTPVSAETRKGISDVIQHLKSLGATVQEIHLKQFEHSFLIWQSSMRVEGVTPFGEELTNRSGPINPFLELFKSIYGGSEHSLEAICVSVFDANPPKDEVLRKFKALGEELKTELHKVLGDDGVLLFPDHPDSEVKLNATLFNFKNCVYTAVFNCLSVAVTQVPLGLNTRRLPLGVQVIAKGFNDHLTIAVAEELERHFGGWVPPTRINLNRIKTGQPHINAVIDERYELAVEEAKEVDKRVTHELQGNEPLNGVSIHSQPLLGIPFAGKDSIPIKGLFQTTGCPARKGIKATEDAIVVKYLRDAGAIPVCMTNVPELLLWWNAYNKLYGQTYNPYDKSVIPSGSSGGSASLVSSAGAPLGIGSDLAGSIRMPSFFCGLFGHCITHELIPKDNHWPPYNEETKKLLTYGPIVRFATDLKPMVKVFVGKNASQLKLDESIDLTQIKVYYMYEMDDPFITRVTPDVRKGITDCVQHMKSLGATVQEVNLDKLKHSWSIWTLTMKAMNDTPMTEEMTNRNGSINLFAELFKTLFGGSDHTLGALAYAVWGKLYTSEQEIQEYLRIRDELKTELTQLLGIVCLIHM
;
A
#
# COMPACT_ATOMS: atom_id res chain seq x y z
N MET A 1 1.77 -15.79 8.66
CA MET A 1 1.11 -14.74 9.45
C MET A 1 1.47 -15.00 10.91
N TYR A 2 2.21 -14.08 11.52
CA TYR A 2 2.46 -14.13 12.97
C TYR A 2 1.21 -13.56 13.69
N PRO A 3 0.89 -14.03 14.89
CA PRO A 3 -0.21 -13.45 15.66
C PRO A 3 0.06 -11.97 15.92
N ASN A 4 -0.92 -11.11 15.63
CA ASN A 4 -0.90 -9.74 16.10
C ASN A 4 -1.12 -9.75 17.62
N CYS A 5 -0.15 -9.25 18.38
CA CYS A 5 -0.29 -9.13 19.83
C CYS A 5 -0.86 -7.75 20.19
N GLY A 6 -1.84 -7.73 21.10
CA GLY A 6 -2.43 -6.52 21.68
C GLY A 6 -3.70 -6.01 20.99
N SER A 7 -4.49 -5.19 21.70
CA SER A 7 -5.79 -4.69 21.24
C SER A 7 -5.72 -3.83 19.98
N THR A 8 -4.57 -3.19 19.72
CA THR A 8 -4.36 -2.33 18.55
C THR A 8 -3.53 -3.01 17.45
N GLY A 9 -3.44 -4.35 17.47
CA GLY A 9 -2.70 -5.15 16.50
C GLY A 9 -3.09 -4.91 15.03
N GLY A 10 -4.36 -4.59 14.77
CA GLY A 10 -4.85 -4.23 13.44
C GLY A 10 -4.21 -2.95 12.89
N ASN A 11 -4.12 -1.89 13.70
CA ASN A 11 -3.46 -0.64 13.29
C ASN A 11 -1.97 -0.87 13.03
N GLY A 12 -1.28 -1.56 13.95
CA GLY A 12 0.13 -1.89 13.79
C GLY A 12 0.41 -2.64 12.48
N SER A 13 -0.38 -3.67 12.16
CA SER A 13 -0.29 -4.40 10.89
C SER A 13 -0.53 -3.53 9.66
N LEU A 14 -1.55 -2.68 9.68
CA LEU A 14 -1.92 -1.85 8.54
C LEU A 14 -0.86 -0.76 8.29
N ILE A 15 -0.31 -0.16 9.35
CA ILE A 15 0.77 0.83 9.26
C ILE A 15 2.06 0.18 8.76
N ALA A 16 2.42 -0.98 9.33
CA ALA A 16 3.61 -1.73 8.94
C ALA A 16 3.55 -2.14 7.47
N SER A 17 2.40 -2.61 6.99
CA SER A 17 2.19 -3.01 5.59
C SER A 17 1.97 -1.86 4.61
N ALA A 18 2.15 -0.61 5.05
CA ALA A 18 1.91 0.60 4.28
C ALA A 18 0.46 0.80 3.79
N GLY A 19 -0.52 0.15 4.43
CA GLY A 19 -1.96 0.35 4.20
C GLY A 19 -2.54 1.58 4.90
N SER A 20 -1.88 2.10 5.94
CA SER A 20 -2.20 3.39 6.58
C SER A 20 -0.91 4.16 6.89
N VAL A 21 -0.93 5.49 6.82
CA VAL A 21 0.23 6.34 7.16
C VAL A 21 0.34 6.53 8.68
N ILE A 22 -0.80 6.69 9.34
CA ILE A 22 -0.91 6.98 10.78
C ILE A 22 -1.91 6.03 11.43
N GLY A 23 -1.74 5.77 12.73
CA GLY A 23 -2.77 5.22 13.59
C GLY A 23 -2.79 5.92 14.93
N ILE A 24 -3.95 5.89 15.57
CA ILE A 24 -4.14 6.37 16.93
C ILE A 24 -4.60 5.17 17.75
N ALA A 25 -4.03 5.02 18.93
CA ALA A 25 -4.27 3.87 19.79
C ALA A 25 -4.38 4.32 21.25
N SER A 26 -5.27 3.69 22.01
CA SER A 26 -5.30 3.81 23.46
C SER A 26 -4.33 2.83 24.10
N ASP A 27 -3.67 3.24 25.18
CA ASP A 27 -2.68 2.47 25.93
C ASP A 27 -2.97 2.55 27.44
N ILE A 28 -3.35 1.41 28.03
CA ILE A 28 -3.51 1.24 29.50
C ILE A 28 -2.53 0.22 30.10
N GLY A 29 -1.82 -0.51 29.24
CA GLY A 29 -0.95 -1.62 29.65
C GLY A 29 0.08 -2.03 28.60
N GLY A 30 0.27 -1.24 27.55
CA GLY A 30 1.08 -1.56 26.36
C GLY A 30 0.27 -1.75 25.08
N SER A 31 -1.02 -1.37 25.06
CA SER A 31 -1.89 -1.55 23.89
C SER A 31 -1.46 -0.77 22.65
N THR A 32 -0.56 0.21 22.78
CA THR A 32 0.12 0.86 21.65
C THR A 32 1.50 0.23 21.42
N ARG A 33 2.27 0.04 22.49
CA ARG A 33 3.68 -0.37 22.44
C ARG A 33 3.91 -1.82 22.04
N ILE A 34 3.15 -2.76 22.61
CA ILE A 34 3.26 -4.19 22.28
C ILE A 34 2.96 -4.44 20.79
N PRO A 35 1.83 -3.98 20.22
CA PRO A 35 1.60 -4.09 18.78
C PRO A 35 2.70 -3.42 17.95
N ALA A 36 3.15 -2.23 18.35
CA ALA A 36 4.16 -1.49 17.60
C ALA A 36 5.49 -2.24 17.55
N TYR A 37 5.93 -2.82 18.68
CA TYR A 37 7.09 -3.70 18.77
C TYR A 37 6.98 -4.89 17.81
N PHE A 38 5.90 -5.67 17.89
CA PHE A 38 5.74 -6.87 17.06
C PHE A 38 5.51 -6.56 15.57
N CYS A 39 5.04 -5.36 15.23
CA CYS A 39 4.85 -4.91 13.85
C CYS A 39 6.06 -4.14 13.31
N GLY A 40 7.06 -3.82 14.14
CA GLY A 40 8.25 -3.07 13.75
C GLY A 40 7.98 -1.62 13.34
N VAL A 41 6.95 -1.00 13.91
CA VAL A 41 6.62 0.42 13.72
C VAL A 41 6.95 1.18 15.01
N PHE A 42 6.78 2.50 15.05
CA PHE A 42 6.88 3.30 16.27
C PHE A 42 5.52 3.35 16.96
N GLY A 43 5.51 3.34 18.28
CA GLY A 43 4.31 3.53 19.10
C GLY A 43 4.60 4.39 20.31
N HIS A 44 3.84 5.46 20.50
CA HIS A 44 4.03 6.39 21.61
C HIS A 44 2.87 6.33 22.60
N CYS A 45 3.20 6.14 23.87
CA CYS A 45 2.31 6.26 25.03
C CYS A 45 2.58 7.63 25.66
N THR A 46 1.69 8.59 25.37
CA THR A 46 1.83 9.97 25.86
C THR A 46 1.66 10.02 27.39
N THR A 47 2.15 11.10 28.00
CA THR A 47 1.80 11.42 29.40
C THR A 47 0.27 11.39 29.63
N PRO A 48 -0.24 10.60 30.60
CA PRO A 48 -1.68 10.48 30.89
C PRO A 48 -2.35 11.83 31.22
N GLU A 49 -3.68 11.88 31.14
CA GLU A 49 -4.55 13.07 31.41
C GLU A 49 -4.43 14.24 30.41
N LEU A 50 -3.48 14.19 29.47
CA LEU A 50 -3.34 15.22 28.45
C LEU A 50 -4.37 15.09 27.33
N VAL A 51 -4.49 13.90 26.74
CA VAL A 51 -5.51 13.64 25.71
C VAL A 51 -6.81 13.22 26.41
N PRO A 52 -7.97 13.84 26.10
CA PRO A 52 -9.25 13.48 26.70
C PRO A 52 -9.61 12.00 26.49
N THR A 53 -10.14 11.34 27.52
CA THR A 53 -10.52 9.92 27.51
C THR A 53 -12.00 9.66 27.77
N ASP A 54 -12.81 10.72 27.90
CA ASP A 54 -14.18 10.66 28.41
C ASP A 54 -15.13 9.80 27.53
N GLU A 55 -14.83 9.70 26.24
CA GLU A 55 -15.60 8.92 25.25
C GLU A 55 -15.00 7.54 24.97
N HIS A 56 -13.98 7.11 25.71
CA HIS A 56 -13.39 5.78 25.53
C HIS A 56 -14.39 4.69 25.93
N TRP A 57 -14.56 3.66 25.09
CA TRP A 57 -15.33 2.45 25.44
C TRP A 57 -14.41 1.23 25.65
N PRO A 58 -14.56 0.47 26.75
CA PRO A 58 -15.46 0.73 27.88
C PRO A 58 -15.05 1.99 28.66
N PRO A 59 -15.98 2.65 29.37
CA PRO A 59 -15.70 3.82 30.19
C PRO A 59 -14.79 3.45 31.36
N TYR A 60 -13.83 4.32 31.67
CA TYR A 60 -12.90 4.15 32.78
C TYR A 60 -13.25 5.12 33.91
N PRO A 61 -13.57 4.62 35.13
CA PRO A 61 -13.85 5.49 36.27
C PRO A 61 -12.58 6.22 36.74
N ALA A 62 -12.79 7.33 37.45
CA ALA A 62 -11.73 8.17 37.99
C ALA A 62 -10.74 7.35 38.85
N GLY A 63 -9.45 7.53 38.59
CA GLY A 63 -8.35 6.77 39.17
C GLY A 63 -7.80 5.68 38.25
N ARG A 64 -8.59 5.14 37.32
CA ARG A 64 -8.12 4.21 36.27
C ARG A 64 -7.76 4.93 34.97
N ASP A 65 -8.38 6.08 34.74
CA ASP A 65 -8.06 7.07 33.69
C ASP A 65 -6.59 7.53 33.73
N ARG A 66 -5.98 7.62 34.91
CA ARG A 66 -4.57 8.02 35.09
C ARG A 66 -3.54 7.06 34.49
N MET A 67 -3.96 5.86 34.10
CA MET A 67 -3.14 4.87 33.40
C MET A 67 -3.39 4.85 31.90
N LEU A 68 -4.57 5.32 31.47
CA LEU A 68 -5.00 5.33 30.09
C LEU A 68 -4.43 6.56 29.40
N SER A 69 -3.83 6.33 28.24
CA SER A 69 -3.34 7.40 27.38
C SER A 69 -3.68 7.11 25.92
N TYR A 70 -3.67 8.12 25.07
CA TYR A 70 -3.78 7.96 23.62
C TYR A 70 -2.50 8.42 22.96
N GLY A 71 -2.04 7.70 21.95
CA GLY A 71 -0.90 8.18 21.20
C GLY A 71 -0.79 7.61 19.80
N PRO A 72 0.15 8.19 19.02
CA PRO A 72 0.37 7.80 17.64
C PRO A 72 1.05 6.44 17.52
N MET A 73 0.69 5.73 16.46
CA MET A 73 1.48 4.67 15.84
C MET A 73 1.85 5.13 14.44
N VAL A 74 3.13 5.07 14.08
CA VAL A 74 3.66 5.63 12.82
C VAL A 74 4.82 4.80 12.29
N ARG A 75 5.12 4.96 11.00
CA ARG A 75 6.32 4.35 10.39
C ARG A 75 7.60 5.11 10.66
N TYR A 76 7.52 6.43 10.80
CA TYR A 76 8.68 7.29 10.96
C TYR A 76 8.59 8.08 12.27
N ALA A 77 9.71 8.22 12.99
CA ALA A 77 9.70 8.89 14.29
C ALA A 77 9.26 10.36 14.18
N SER A 78 9.64 11.02 13.08
CA SER A 78 9.28 12.40 12.76
C SER A 78 7.77 12.65 12.70
N ASP A 79 6.97 11.62 12.42
CA ASP A 79 5.52 11.74 12.29
C ASP A 79 4.82 11.80 13.66
N MET A 80 5.50 11.44 14.76
CA MET A 80 4.90 11.46 16.09
C MET A 80 4.57 12.86 16.57
N LYS A 81 5.48 13.84 16.42
CA LYS A 81 5.28 15.21 16.92
C LYS A 81 4.05 15.87 16.29
N PRO A 82 3.88 15.92 14.94
CA PRO A 82 2.70 16.53 14.34
C PRO A 82 1.38 15.93 14.83
N ILE A 83 1.32 14.59 14.97
CA ILE A 83 0.10 13.92 15.44
C ILE A 83 -0.19 14.24 16.89
N LEU A 84 0.84 14.25 17.76
CA LEU A 84 0.66 14.65 19.16
C LEU A 84 0.17 16.10 19.29
N LYS A 85 0.69 17.03 18.48
CA LYS A 85 0.17 18.42 18.47
C LYS A 85 -1.32 18.47 18.16
N VAL A 86 -1.81 17.64 17.24
CA VAL A 86 -3.24 17.53 16.92
C VAL A 86 -4.03 16.91 18.06
N LEU A 87 -3.55 15.80 18.64
CA LEU A 87 -4.25 15.11 19.74
C LEU A 87 -4.35 15.95 21.01
N LEU A 88 -3.35 16.79 21.28
CA LEU A 88 -3.27 17.60 22.49
C LEU A 88 -4.04 18.91 22.38
N GLY A 89 -4.23 19.44 21.16
CA GLY A 89 -4.81 20.76 20.94
C GLY A 89 -4.14 21.83 21.80
N ASP A 90 -4.93 22.52 22.62
CA ASP A 90 -4.45 23.61 23.49
C ASP A 90 -3.45 23.16 24.57
N LYS A 91 -3.41 21.86 24.90
CA LYS A 91 -2.49 21.29 25.91
C LYS A 91 -1.09 20.97 25.35
N VAL A 92 -0.84 21.24 24.07
CA VAL A 92 0.44 20.92 23.39
C VAL A 92 1.67 21.52 24.09
N SER A 93 1.52 22.70 24.70
CA SER A 93 2.60 23.40 25.41
C SER A 93 3.14 22.63 26.61
N ALA A 94 2.38 21.66 27.14
CA ALA A 94 2.79 20.83 28.26
C ALA A 94 3.93 19.84 27.92
N LEU A 95 4.11 19.48 26.64
CA LEU A 95 5.04 18.40 26.25
C LEU A 95 6.36 18.86 25.63
N LYS A 96 6.58 20.17 25.46
CA LYS A 96 7.83 20.74 24.94
C LYS A 96 8.28 20.11 23.61
N LEU A 97 7.34 19.73 22.73
CA LEU A 97 7.61 18.94 21.52
C LEU A 97 8.55 19.61 20.51
N ASP A 98 8.65 20.95 20.55
CA ASP A 98 9.49 21.76 19.68
C ASP A 98 10.86 22.12 20.30
N GLU A 99 11.10 21.71 21.54
CA GLU A 99 12.38 21.95 22.21
C GLU A 99 13.44 20.97 21.67
N SER A 100 14.59 21.51 21.25
CA SER A 100 15.71 20.71 20.78
C SER A 100 16.38 19.98 21.95
N VAL A 101 16.60 18.67 21.80
CA VAL A 101 17.27 17.85 22.82
C VAL A 101 18.73 17.62 22.44
N ASP A 102 19.65 18.01 23.32
CA ASP A 102 21.08 17.72 23.19
C ASP A 102 21.38 16.33 23.77
N LEU A 103 21.44 15.32 22.88
CA LEU A 103 21.62 13.92 23.27
C LEU A 103 22.94 13.66 24.00
N SER A 104 23.96 14.50 23.80
CA SER A 104 25.26 14.35 24.49
C SER A 104 25.16 14.63 26.00
N LYS A 105 24.14 15.37 26.43
CA LYS A 105 23.90 15.71 27.84
C LYS A 105 22.91 14.76 28.53
N LEU A 106 22.34 13.81 27.79
CA LEU A 106 21.30 12.93 28.28
C LEU A 106 21.86 11.94 29.32
N LYS A 107 21.08 11.68 30.38
CA LYS A 107 21.33 10.57 31.32
C LYS A 107 20.55 9.35 30.85
N VAL A 108 21.26 8.36 30.33
CA VAL A 108 20.68 7.10 29.84
C VAL A 108 20.80 6.04 30.92
N TYR A 109 19.66 5.66 31.48
CA TYR A 109 19.55 4.50 32.35
C TYR A 109 19.13 3.28 31.55
N TYR A 110 19.48 2.09 31.99
CA TYR A 110 19.00 0.87 31.34
C TYR A 110 18.78 -0.27 32.34
N MET A 111 17.87 -1.16 31.95
CA MET A 111 17.60 -2.43 32.60
C MET A 111 17.31 -3.48 31.52
N PHE A 112 17.87 -4.69 31.66
CA PHE A 112 17.65 -5.76 30.69
C PHE A 112 16.43 -6.63 30.99
N GLU A 113 15.99 -6.73 32.23
CA GLU A 113 14.91 -7.62 32.63
C GLU A 113 14.27 -7.21 33.97
N ILE A 114 13.12 -7.80 34.27
CA ILE A 114 12.51 -7.78 35.61
C ILE A 114 12.90 -9.09 36.30
N ASN A 115 13.42 -8.99 37.53
CA ASN A 115 13.82 -10.15 38.33
C ASN A 115 12.60 -10.84 38.99
N ASP A 116 11.68 -11.34 38.17
CA ASP A 116 10.55 -12.19 38.58
C ASP A 116 10.73 -13.60 37.97
N PRO A 117 10.92 -14.65 38.79
CA PRO A 117 11.12 -16.02 38.30
C PRO A 117 9.98 -16.59 37.44
N LEU A 118 8.80 -15.95 37.43
CA LEU A 118 7.64 -16.36 36.65
C LEU A 118 7.58 -15.69 35.27
N LEU A 119 8.51 -14.78 34.95
CA LEU A 119 8.61 -14.15 33.64
C LEU A 119 9.52 -14.94 32.70
N THR A 120 9.25 -14.80 31.40
CA THR A 120 10.15 -15.35 30.38
C THR A 120 11.48 -14.58 30.41
N PRO A 121 12.65 -15.24 30.45
CA PRO A 121 13.93 -14.55 30.36
C PRO A 121 14.07 -13.76 29.06
N VAL A 122 14.69 -12.58 29.14
CA VAL A 122 14.92 -11.74 27.95
C VAL A 122 15.95 -12.39 27.03
N SER A 123 15.56 -12.55 25.76
CA SER A 123 16.34 -13.19 24.71
C SER A 123 17.68 -12.49 24.47
N ALA A 124 18.67 -13.26 24.02
CA ALA A 124 19.98 -12.71 23.67
C ALA A 124 19.91 -11.65 22.55
N GLU A 125 18.98 -11.79 21.61
CA GLU A 125 18.78 -10.83 20.51
C GLU A 125 18.24 -9.49 21.05
N THR A 126 17.24 -9.54 21.95
CA THR A 126 16.70 -8.34 22.60
C THR A 126 17.75 -7.65 23.47
N ARG A 127 18.53 -8.41 24.26
CA ARG A 127 19.64 -7.84 25.07
C ARG A 127 20.71 -7.20 24.20
N LYS A 128 21.05 -7.84 23.08
CA LYS A 128 22.00 -7.29 22.10
C LYS A 128 21.47 -5.97 21.52
N GLY A 129 20.20 -5.92 21.11
CA GLY A 129 19.59 -4.68 20.59
C GLY A 129 19.70 -3.52 21.59
N ILE A 130 19.38 -3.75 22.86
CA ILE A 130 19.54 -2.74 23.93
C ILE A 130 21.01 -2.36 24.12
N SER A 131 21.93 -3.34 24.09
CA SER A 131 23.37 -3.09 24.22
C SER A 131 23.92 -2.24 23.07
N ASP A 132 23.46 -2.48 21.84
CA ASP A 132 23.85 -1.73 20.66
C ASP A 132 23.34 -0.28 20.76
N VAL A 133 22.11 -0.06 21.24
CA VAL A 133 21.57 1.28 21.54
C VAL A 133 22.38 1.99 22.61
N ILE A 134 22.74 1.30 23.70
CA ILE A 134 23.57 1.84 24.78
C ILE A 134 24.93 2.31 24.23
N GLN A 135 25.59 1.48 23.41
CA GLN A 135 26.88 1.82 22.83
C GLN A 135 26.78 3.04 21.91
N HIS A 136 25.71 3.12 21.11
CA HIS A 136 25.46 4.25 20.22
C HIS A 136 25.27 5.55 21.00
N LEU A 137 24.35 5.59 21.98
CA LEU A 137 24.10 6.80 22.78
C LEU A 137 25.33 7.22 23.58
N LYS A 138 26.13 6.27 24.09
CA LYS A 138 27.41 6.56 24.73
C LYS A 138 28.40 7.20 23.75
N SER A 139 28.43 6.77 22.49
CA SER A 139 29.30 7.35 21.45
C SER A 139 28.94 8.80 21.10
N LEU A 140 27.68 9.20 21.32
CA LEU A 140 27.21 10.58 21.19
C LEU A 140 27.55 11.46 22.40
N GLY A 141 28.12 10.88 23.47
CA GLY A 141 28.52 11.58 24.69
C GLY A 141 27.57 11.42 25.88
N ALA A 142 26.43 10.73 25.72
CA ALA A 142 25.47 10.53 26.81
C ALA A 142 26.09 9.75 27.98
N THR A 143 25.68 10.09 29.20
CA THR A 143 26.08 9.34 30.39
C THR A 143 25.21 8.09 30.51
N VAL A 144 25.81 6.90 30.57
CA VAL A 144 25.06 5.64 30.63
C VAL A 144 25.27 4.93 31.97
N GLN A 145 24.20 4.52 32.63
CA GLN A 145 24.22 3.79 33.90
C GLN A 145 23.19 2.66 33.95
N GLU A 146 23.59 1.47 34.39
CA GLU A 146 22.63 0.42 34.75
C GLU A 146 21.95 0.75 36.08
N ILE A 147 20.63 0.56 36.17
CA ILE A 147 19.89 0.75 37.42
C ILE A 147 19.21 -0.53 37.85
N HIS A 148 18.91 -0.63 39.15
CA HIS A 148 18.16 -1.73 39.71
C HIS A 148 17.20 -1.20 40.77
N LEU A 149 15.91 -1.10 40.42
CA LEU A 149 14.86 -0.75 41.38
C LEU A 149 14.13 -2.03 41.76
N LYS A 150 14.34 -2.49 43.00
CA LYS A 150 13.86 -3.79 43.48
C LYS A 150 12.34 -3.94 43.39
N GLN A 151 11.60 -2.84 43.46
CA GLN A 151 10.15 -2.80 43.36
C GLN A 151 9.64 -3.31 42.00
N PHE A 152 10.45 -3.28 40.93
CA PHE A 152 10.10 -3.90 39.65
C PHE A 152 9.88 -5.41 39.73
N GLU A 153 10.46 -6.13 40.71
CA GLU A 153 10.19 -7.56 40.98
C GLU A 153 8.70 -7.84 41.25
N HIS A 154 7.93 -6.80 41.58
CA HIS A 154 6.51 -6.88 41.89
C HIS A 154 5.62 -6.22 40.84
N SER A 155 6.14 -5.97 39.63
CA SER A 155 5.45 -5.25 38.54
C SER A 155 4.06 -5.81 38.22
N PHE A 156 3.89 -7.14 38.20
CA PHE A 156 2.58 -7.76 37.94
C PHE A 156 1.56 -7.43 39.02
N LEU A 157 1.95 -7.47 40.29
CA LEU A 157 1.06 -7.20 41.42
C LEU A 157 0.77 -5.70 41.55
N ILE A 158 1.74 -4.84 41.23
CA ILE A 158 1.52 -3.39 41.11
C ILE A 158 0.46 -3.13 40.04
N TRP A 159 0.66 -3.64 38.82
CA TRP A 159 -0.30 -3.45 37.72
C TRP A 159 -1.69 -4.02 38.04
N GLN A 160 -1.76 -5.25 38.53
CA GLN A 160 -3.02 -5.89 38.93
C GLN A 160 -3.76 -5.04 39.99
N SER A 161 -3.02 -4.48 40.96
CA SER A 161 -3.62 -3.66 42.01
C SER A 161 -4.10 -2.30 41.47
N SER A 162 -3.37 -1.69 40.55
CA SER A 162 -3.76 -0.41 39.92
C SER A 162 -4.96 -0.54 39.00
N MET A 163 -5.15 -1.70 38.34
CA MET A 163 -6.33 -1.97 37.51
C MET A 163 -7.64 -2.10 38.31
N ARG A 164 -7.56 -2.26 39.64
CA ARG A 164 -8.70 -2.40 40.55
C ARG A 164 -9.10 -1.05 41.15
N VAL A 165 -10.10 -0.43 40.53
CA VAL A 165 -10.71 0.83 40.97
C VAL A 165 -12.19 0.59 41.23
N GLU A 166 -12.76 1.27 42.24
CA GLU A 166 -14.20 1.20 42.52
C GLU A 166 -15.02 1.67 41.31
N GLY A 167 -16.17 1.03 41.07
CA GLY A 167 -17.06 1.37 39.96
C GLY A 167 -16.68 0.78 38.59
N VAL A 168 -15.60 0.01 38.49
CA VAL A 168 -15.28 -0.75 37.27
C VAL A 168 -16.20 -1.97 37.15
N THR A 169 -16.92 -2.08 36.03
CA THR A 169 -17.70 -3.27 35.69
C THR A 169 -16.75 -4.48 35.48
N PRO A 170 -17.06 -5.66 36.06
CA PRO A 170 -16.29 -6.87 35.82
C PRO A 170 -16.20 -7.21 34.34
N PHE A 171 -15.05 -7.68 33.87
CA PHE A 171 -14.80 -7.99 32.47
C PHE A 171 -15.76 -9.04 31.93
N GLY A 172 -16.14 -10.04 32.75
CA GLY A 172 -17.13 -11.05 32.36
C GLY A 172 -18.53 -10.49 32.08
N GLU A 173 -18.88 -9.35 32.65
CA GLU A 173 -20.13 -8.65 32.37
C GLU A 173 -20.00 -7.75 31.12
N GLU A 174 -18.82 -7.18 30.87
CA GLU A 174 -18.54 -6.45 29.63
C GLU A 174 -18.65 -7.36 28.39
N LEU A 175 -18.28 -8.65 28.50
CA LEU A 175 -18.38 -9.62 27.41
C LEU A 175 -19.81 -9.86 26.91
N THR A 176 -20.82 -9.54 27.73
CA THR A 176 -22.24 -9.69 27.37
C THR A 176 -22.89 -8.33 27.09
N ASN A 177 -22.08 -7.29 26.85
CA ASN A 177 -22.53 -5.90 26.77
C ASN A 177 -23.38 -5.51 27.99
N ARG A 178 -22.94 -5.95 29.18
CA ARG A 178 -23.58 -5.67 30.47
C ARG A 178 -25.02 -6.17 30.59
N SER A 179 -25.39 -7.21 29.83
CA SER A 179 -26.68 -7.90 29.99
C SER A 179 -26.70 -8.87 31.18
N GLY A 180 -25.53 -9.19 31.73
CA GLY A 180 -25.35 -9.97 32.95
C GLY A 180 -23.98 -10.66 32.99
N PRO A 181 -23.53 -11.13 34.16
CA PRO A 181 -22.22 -11.79 34.28
C PRO A 181 -22.23 -13.17 33.60
N ILE A 182 -21.17 -13.49 32.86
CA ILE A 182 -20.90 -14.89 32.48
C ILE A 182 -20.41 -15.70 33.69
N ASN A 183 -20.57 -17.02 33.63
CA ASN A 183 -19.82 -17.93 34.50
C ASN A 183 -18.52 -18.32 33.79
N PRO A 184 -17.35 -17.75 34.17
CA PRO A 184 -16.12 -17.95 33.40
C PRO A 184 -15.58 -19.37 33.49
N PHE A 185 -15.87 -20.11 34.57
CA PHE A 185 -15.49 -21.53 34.68
C PHE A 185 -16.35 -22.43 33.78
N LEU A 186 -17.64 -22.11 33.64
CA LEU A 186 -18.52 -22.79 32.69
C LEU A 186 -18.12 -22.47 31.25
N GLU A 187 -17.82 -21.21 30.93
CA GLU A 187 -17.34 -20.83 29.60
C GLU A 187 -15.99 -21.49 29.28
N LEU A 188 -15.09 -21.60 30.25
CA LEU A 188 -13.84 -22.35 30.09
C LEU A 188 -14.13 -23.83 29.76
N PHE A 189 -15.06 -24.47 30.48
CA PHE A 189 -15.47 -25.83 30.16
C PHE A 189 -16.07 -25.94 28.75
N LYS A 190 -16.95 -25.01 28.35
CA LYS A 190 -17.53 -24.97 27.00
C LYS A 190 -16.46 -24.78 25.92
N SER A 191 -15.44 -23.95 26.17
CA SER A 191 -14.37 -23.66 25.21
C SER A 191 -13.55 -24.90 24.83
N ILE A 192 -13.35 -25.84 25.76
CA ILE A 192 -12.64 -27.11 25.53
C ILE A 192 -13.34 -27.95 24.45
N TYR A 193 -14.67 -27.85 24.35
CA TYR A 193 -15.49 -28.58 23.38
C TYR A 193 -15.94 -27.71 22.19
N GLY A 194 -15.40 -26.50 22.05
CA GLY A 194 -15.77 -25.56 20.99
C GLY A 194 -17.19 -24.99 21.11
N GLY A 195 -17.79 -25.03 22.31
CA GLY A 195 -19.17 -24.58 22.57
C GLY A 195 -19.28 -23.21 23.24
N SER A 196 -18.18 -22.49 23.46
CA SER A 196 -18.22 -21.12 23.98
C SER A 196 -18.26 -20.11 22.83
N GLU A 197 -19.05 -19.06 23.00
CA GLU A 197 -19.12 -17.92 22.06
C GLU A 197 -17.99 -16.90 22.30
N HIS A 198 -17.21 -17.06 23.36
CA HIS A 198 -16.12 -16.17 23.74
C HIS A 198 -14.75 -16.80 23.42
N SER A 199 -13.76 -15.95 23.12
CA SER A 199 -12.39 -16.44 22.92
C SER A 199 -11.79 -16.96 24.23
N LEU A 200 -10.89 -17.92 24.13
CA LEU A 200 -10.23 -18.52 25.31
C LEU A 200 -9.49 -17.46 26.14
N GLU A 201 -8.87 -16.47 25.48
CA GLU A 201 -8.19 -15.35 26.15
C GLU A 201 -9.17 -14.51 26.96
N ALA A 202 -10.33 -14.17 26.40
CA ALA A 202 -11.35 -13.40 27.09
C ALA A 202 -11.88 -14.15 28.32
N ILE A 203 -12.13 -15.46 28.18
CA ILE A 203 -12.54 -16.33 29.28
C ILE A 203 -11.48 -16.36 30.38
N CYS A 204 -10.20 -16.52 30.03
CA CYS A 204 -9.10 -16.51 30.99
C CYS A 204 -9.01 -15.18 31.76
N VAL A 205 -9.19 -14.05 31.09
CA VAL A 205 -9.26 -12.73 31.75
C VAL A 205 -10.46 -12.66 32.71
N SER A 206 -11.63 -13.18 32.32
CA SER A 206 -12.80 -13.23 33.22
C SER A 206 -12.59 -14.16 34.43
N VAL A 207 -11.89 -15.28 34.29
CA VAL A 207 -11.52 -16.15 35.43
C VAL A 207 -10.60 -15.39 36.39
N PHE A 208 -9.59 -14.70 35.87
CA PHE A 208 -8.68 -13.87 36.66
C PHE A 208 -9.43 -12.73 37.36
N ASP A 209 -10.38 -12.11 36.65
CA ASP A 209 -11.18 -11.02 37.17
C ASP A 209 -12.11 -11.47 38.31
N ALA A 210 -12.65 -12.68 38.23
CA ALA A 210 -13.52 -13.29 39.25
C ALA A 210 -12.78 -13.74 40.52
N ASN A 211 -11.45 -13.79 40.52
CA ASN A 211 -10.64 -14.26 41.66
C ASN A 211 -9.61 -13.20 42.10
N PRO A 212 -10.05 -12.05 42.64
CA PRO A 212 -9.14 -10.98 43.02
C PRO A 212 -8.26 -11.33 44.24
N PRO A 213 -7.05 -10.76 44.36
CA PRO A 213 -6.27 -10.80 45.59
C PRO A 213 -7.02 -10.13 46.75
N LYS A 214 -6.67 -10.50 47.99
CA LYS A 214 -7.22 -9.88 49.20
C LYS A 214 -6.91 -8.36 49.24
N ASP A 215 -7.80 -7.56 49.82
CA ASP A 215 -7.67 -6.08 49.88
C ASP A 215 -6.37 -5.59 50.52
N GLU A 216 -5.83 -6.33 51.50
CA GLU A 216 -4.54 -6.04 52.12
C GLU A 216 -3.39 -6.11 51.10
N VAL A 217 -3.43 -7.11 50.22
CA VAL A 217 -2.46 -7.29 49.13
C VAL A 217 -2.58 -6.14 48.14
N LEU A 218 -3.81 -5.78 47.74
CA LEU A 218 -4.06 -4.66 46.82
C LEU A 218 -3.52 -3.34 47.37
N ARG A 219 -3.78 -3.03 48.65
CA ARG A 219 -3.27 -1.80 49.30
C ARG A 219 -1.75 -1.77 49.37
N LYS A 220 -1.12 -2.89 49.73
CA LYS A 220 0.34 -3.02 49.80
C LYS A 220 0.99 -2.71 48.45
N PHE A 221 0.50 -3.32 47.37
CA PHE A 221 1.12 -3.16 46.06
C PHE A 221 0.75 -1.85 45.35
N LYS A 222 -0.39 -1.23 45.69
CA LYS A 222 -0.66 0.18 45.32
C LYS A 222 0.38 1.12 45.94
N ALA A 223 0.65 0.99 47.25
CA ALA A 223 1.65 1.81 47.93
C ALA A 223 3.07 1.60 47.36
N LEU A 224 3.43 0.34 47.06
CA LEU A 224 4.70 0.02 46.42
C LEU A 224 4.81 0.63 45.01
N GLY A 225 3.72 0.68 44.25
CA GLY A 225 3.66 1.34 42.95
C GLY A 225 3.94 2.85 43.04
N GLU A 226 3.38 3.54 44.03
CA GLU A 226 3.65 4.97 44.27
C GLU A 226 5.10 5.23 44.72
N GLU A 227 5.69 4.33 45.51
CA GLU A 227 7.09 4.39 45.90
C GLU A 227 8.01 4.22 44.67
N LEU A 228 7.75 3.20 43.84
CA LEU A 228 8.46 2.98 42.57
C LEU A 228 8.32 4.17 41.62
N LYS A 229 7.12 4.77 41.53
CA LYS A 229 6.87 5.96 40.72
C LYS A 229 7.74 7.12 41.18
N THR A 230 7.74 7.40 42.48
CA THR A 230 8.53 8.47 43.09
C THR A 230 10.02 8.27 42.85
N GLU A 231 10.52 7.05 43.04
CA GLU A 231 11.94 6.73 42.84
C GLU A 231 12.34 6.82 41.37
N LEU A 232 11.56 6.25 40.45
CA LEU A 232 11.84 6.30 39.01
C LEU A 232 11.82 7.75 38.50
N HIS A 233 10.83 8.56 38.90
CA HIS A 233 10.74 9.97 38.52
C HIS A 233 11.94 10.77 39.03
N LYS A 234 12.44 10.45 40.23
CA LYS A 234 13.65 11.06 40.79
C LYS A 234 14.91 10.67 40.02
N VAL A 235 15.05 9.39 39.63
CA VAL A 235 16.19 8.89 38.86
C VAL A 235 16.23 9.52 37.47
N LEU A 236 15.09 9.55 36.78
CA LEU A 236 14.98 10.10 35.43
C LEU A 236 15.17 11.62 35.42
N GLY A 237 14.64 12.35 36.40
CA GLY A 237 14.69 13.81 36.39
C GLY A 237 14.05 14.39 35.11
N ASP A 238 14.54 15.54 34.65
CA ASP A 238 14.05 16.21 33.44
C ASP A 238 15.00 16.05 32.24
N ASP A 239 16.09 15.30 32.40
CA ASP A 239 17.17 15.09 31.43
C ASP A 239 17.57 13.60 31.28
N GLY A 240 16.76 12.69 31.81
CA GLY A 240 17.04 11.26 31.81
C GLY A 240 16.00 10.43 31.08
N VAL A 241 16.47 9.36 30.43
CA VAL A 241 15.66 8.32 29.82
C VAL A 241 16.06 6.95 30.34
N LEU A 242 15.11 6.02 30.42
CA LEU A 242 15.35 4.61 30.70
C LEU A 242 15.14 3.79 29.42
N LEU A 243 16.13 2.98 29.05
CA LEU A 243 16.03 1.97 28.01
C LEU A 243 15.58 0.64 28.62
N PHE A 244 14.51 0.06 28.07
CA PHE A 244 13.91 -1.16 28.58
C PHE A 244 13.30 -2.00 27.45
N PRO A 245 13.29 -3.34 27.52
CA PRO A 245 12.63 -4.15 26.50
C PRO A 245 11.09 -4.02 26.55
N ASP A 246 10.43 -3.96 25.38
CA ASP A 246 8.96 -4.08 25.25
C ASP A 246 8.44 -5.45 25.66
N HIS A 247 9.20 -6.49 25.31
CA HIS A 247 8.86 -7.88 25.52
C HIS A 247 10.14 -8.73 25.59
N PRO A 248 10.17 -9.83 26.36
CA PRO A 248 11.38 -10.66 26.52
C PRO A 248 11.82 -11.37 25.23
N ASP A 249 10.91 -11.58 24.28
CA ASP A 249 11.22 -12.23 23.00
C ASP A 249 10.63 -11.45 21.82
N SER A 250 11.28 -11.55 20.66
CA SER A 250 10.76 -11.10 19.36
C SER A 250 9.92 -12.18 18.67
N GLU A 251 10.05 -13.45 19.09
CA GLU A 251 9.26 -14.57 18.58
C GLU A 251 8.22 -15.04 19.61
N VAL A 252 6.96 -14.64 19.43
CA VAL A 252 5.83 -15.22 20.17
C VAL A 252 4.99 -16.08 19.25
N LYS A 253 4.92 -17.39 19.54
CA LYS A 253 4.12 -18.34 18.76
C LYS A 253 2.63 -18.16 19.01
N LEU A 254 1.82 -18.55 18.03
CA LEU A 254 0.36 -18.56 18.14
C LEU A 254 -0.07 -19.34 19.40
N ASN A 255 -1.01 -18.78 20.18
CA ASN A 255 -1.52 -19.29 21.46
C ASN A 255 -0.52 -19.32 22.64
N ALA A 256 0.76 -18.98 22.44
CA ALA A 256 1.72 -18.89 23.55
C ALA A 256 1.38 -17.74 24.53
N THR A 257 0.61 -16.76 24.07
CA THR A 257 0.12 -15.62 24.86
C THR A 257 -0.73 -16.03 26.06
N LEU A 258 -1.40 -17.19 26.03
CA LEU A 258 -2.16 -17.71 27.17
C LEU A 258 -1.26 -18.08 28.36
N PHE A 259 -0.09 -18.64 28.08
CA PHE A 259 0.86 -19.09 29.10
C PHE A 259 1.84 -17.99 29.52
N ASN A 260 2.10 -17.04 28.62
CA ASN A 260 3.05 -15.96 28.83
C ASN A 260 2.37 -14.60 29.06
N PHE A 261 1.08 -14.59 29.45
CA PHE A 261 0.31 -13.36 29.68
C PHE A 261 1.01 -12.38 30.63
N LYS A 262 1.70 -12.91 31.65
CA LYS A 262 2.45 -12.10 32.63
C LYS A 262 3.52 -11.20 31.98
N ASN A 263 4.02 -11.52 30.79
CA ASN A 263 4.99 -10.70 30.08
C ASN A 263 4.43 -9.31 29.70
N CYS A 264 3.12 -9.07 29.80
CA CYS A 264 2.54 -7.74 29.62
C CYS A 264 3.12 -6.70 30.60
N VAL A 265 3.69 -7.11 31.74
CA VAL A 265 4.25 -6.20 32.73
C VAL A 265 5.46 -5.42 32.25
N TYR A 266 6.13 -5.89 31.19
CA TYR A 266 7.22 -5.16 30.55
C TYR A 266 6.77 -3.79 30.01
N THR A 267 5.49 -3.64 29.68
CA THR A 267 4.89 -2.37 29.28
C THR A 267 3.95 -1.81 30.33
N ALA A 268 3.19 -2.69 31.00
CA ALA A 268 2.04 -2.28 31.81
C ALA A 268 2.40 -1.56 33.11
N VAL A 269 3.55 -1.87 33.71
CA VAL A 269 4.02 -1.17 34.91
C VAL A 269 4.21 0.32 34.65
N PHE A 270 4.69 0.70 33.45
CA PHE A 270 4.95 2.09 33.10
C PHE A 270 3.66 2.94 32.99
N ASN A 271 2.52 2.34 32.64
CA ASN A 271 1.23 3.04 32.75
C ASN A 271 0.91 3.40 34.21
N CYS A 272 1.18 2.49 35.15
CA CYS A 272 0.98 2.75 36.59
C CYS A 272 1.88 3.87 37.11
N LEU A 273 3.07 4.05 36.53
CA LEU A 273 4.03 5.07 36.96
C LEU A 273 3.79 6.44 36.28
N SER A 274 2.80 6.55 35.41
CA SER A 274 2.45 7.79 34.69
C SER A 274 3.67 8.44 33.99
N VAL A 275 4.43 7.62 33.26
CA VAL A 275 5.61 8.05 32.48
C VAL A 275 5.28 8.13 30.99
N ALA A 276 6.09 8.89 30.24
CA ALA A 276 6.03 8.92 28.79
C ALA A 276 6.89 7.78 28.21
N VAL A 277 6.37 7.06 27.22
CA VAL A 277 7.08 5.91 26.64
C VAL A 277 6.98 5.89 25.12
N THR A 278 8.11 5.79 24.43
CA THR A 278 8.15 5.51 23.00
C THR A 278 8.75 4.13 22.77
N GLN A 279 8.00 3.26 22.10
CA GLN A 279 8.58 2.06 21.51
C GLN A 279 9.24 2.43 20.18
N VAL A 280 10.47 1.94 19.98
CA VAL A 280 11.33 2.28 18.85
C VAL A 280 11.75 0.99 18.12
N PRO A 281 11.43 0.83 16.82
CA PRO A 281 11.96 -0.27 16.03
C PRO A 281 13.46 -0.07 15.71
N LEU A 282 14.23 -1.14 15.78
CA LEU A 282 15.68 -1.17 15.53
C LEU A 282 16.03 -1.96 14.25
N GLY A 283 15.06 -2.18 13.38
CA GLY A 283 15.18 -3.07 12.22
C GLY A 283 14.74 -4.50 12.52
N LEU A 284 15.33 -5.46 11.80
CA LEU A 284 14.94 -6.88 11.85
C LEU A 284 16.05 -7.77 12.43
N ASN A 285 15.68 -8.79 13.19
CA ASN A 285 16.60 -9.83 13.65
C ASN A 285 17.02 -10.80 12.53
N THR A 286 17.84 -11.79 12.89
CA THR A 286 18.34 -12.84 12.00
C THR A 286 17.24 -13.66 11.33
N ARG A 287 16.06 -13.74 11.95
CA ARG A 287 14.85 -14.42 11.46
C ARG A 287 13.90 -13.50 10.69
N ARG A 288 14.30 -12.24 10.45
CA ARG A 288 13.52 -11.19 9.78
C ARG A 288 12.27 -10.76 10.54
N LEU A 289 12.27 -10.90 11.87
CA LEU A 289 11.26 -10.35 12.76
C LEU A 289 11.70 -9.00 13.33
N PRO A 290 10.78 -8.08 13.62
CA PRO A 290 11.12 -6.82 14.25
C PRO A 290 11.90 -6.98 15.56
N LEU A 291 12.88 -6.10 15.76
CA LEU A 291 13.51 -5.80 17.03
C LEU A 291 13.13 -4.39 17.46
N GLY A 292 13.10 -4.14 18.76
CA GLY A 292 12.78 -2.82 19.29
C GLY A 292 13.23 -2.63 20.74
N VAL A 293 13.12 -1.38 21.18
CA VAL A 293 13.41 -0.94 22.55
C VAL A 293 12.37 0.10 22.99
N GLN A 294 11.99 0.08 24.26
CA GLN A 294 11.24 1.16 24.89
C GLN A 294 12.20 2.22 25.40
N VAL A 295 11.89 3.48 25.08
CA VAL A 295 12.52 4.67 25.66
C VAL A 295 11.50 5.32 26.59
N ILE A 296 11.80 5.34 27.89
CA ILE A 296 10.92 5.84 28.94
C ILE A 296 11.49 7.16 29.48
N ALA A 297 10.66 8.19 29.62
CA ALA A 297 11.01 9.42 30.33
C ALA A 297 9.97 9.74 31.41
N LYS A 298 10.36 10.56 32.39
CA LYS A 298 9.42 11.11 33.37
C LYS A 298 8.26 11.80 32.64
N GLY A 299 7.05 11.72 33.20
CA GLY A 299 5.87 12.38 32.61
C GLY A 299 6.14 13.86 32.31
N PHE A 300 5.52 14.36 31.23
CA PHE A 300 5.71 15.67 30.61
C PHE A 300 7.07 15.89 29.91
N ASN A 301 7.94 14.88 29.86
CA ASN A 301 9.19 14.91 29.10
C ASN A 301 9.15 14.06 27.82
N ASP A 302 7.98 13.95 27.18
CA ASP A 302 7.73 13.15 25.97
C ASP A 302 8.70 13.47 24.83
N HIS A 303 9.06 14.77 24.66
CA HIS A 303 10.08 15.25 23.72
C HIS A 303 11.43 14.52 23.83
N LEU A 304 11.85 14.08 25.02
CA LEU A 304 13.09 13.30 25.20
C LEU A 304 13.00 11.94 24.52
N THR A 305 11.90 11.21 24.75
CA THR A 305 11.72 9.86 24.18
C THR A 305 11.61 9.92 22.66
N ILE A 306 10.98 10.97 22.13
CA ILE A 306 10.83 11.19 20.69
C ILE A 306 12.18 11.58 20.06
N ALA A 307 12.95 12.47 20.68
CA ALA A 307 14.27 12.84 20.18
C ALA A 307 15.24 11.65 20.14
N VAL A 308 15.20 10.79 21.16
CA VAL A 308 15.95 9.53 21.15
C VAL A 308 15.43 8.62 20.03
N ALA A 309 14.11 8.49 19.85
CA ALA A 309 13.54 7.68 18.77
C ALA A 309 13.97 8.16 17.37
N GLU A 310 13.99 9.48 17.12
CA GLU A 310 14.48 10.08 15.86
C GLU A 310 15.96 9.74 15.62
N GLU A 311 16.80 9.78 16.66
CA GLU A 311 18.21 9.42 16.54
C GLU A 311 18.42 7.92 16.32
N LEU A 312 17.67 7.07 17.02
CA LEU A 312 17.75 5.63 16.84
C LEU A 312 17.22 5.20 15.47
N GLU A 313 16.18 5.86 14.95
CA GLU A 313 15.75 5.69 13.56
C GLU A 313 16.89 6.01 12.59
N ARG A 314 17.53 7.17 12.77
CA ARG A 314 18.64 7.61 11.93
C ARG A 314 19.83 6.64 11.92
N HIS A 315 20.15 6.04 13.08
CA HIS A 315 21.29 5.14 13.21
C HIS A 315 20.98 3.68 12.83
N PHE A 316 19.85 3.14 13.28
CA PHE A 316 19.47 1.73 13.12
C PHE A 316 18.53 1.46 11.94
N GLY A 317 17.96 2.50 11.34
CA GLY A 317 17.07 2.40 10.17
C GLY A 317 15.59 2.28 10.48
N GLY A 318 15.20 2.15 11.76
CA GLY A 318 13.81 2.22 12.19
C GLY A 318 12.90 1.13 11.61
N TRP A 319 11.74 1.54 11.08
CA TRP A 319 10.77 0.67 10.46
C TRP A 319 11.30 0.06 9.16
N VAL A 320 11.09 -1.25 8.99
CA VAL A 320 11.39 -1.98 7.75
C VAL A 320 10.09 -2.55 7.18
N PRO A 321 9.74 -2.29 5.91
CA PRO A 321 8.51 -2.80 5.34
C PRO A 321 8.47 -4.35 5.37
N PRO A 322 7.39 -4.95 5.91
CA PRO A 322 7.23 -6.40 5.98
C PRO A 322 7.10 -7.02 4.58
N THR A 323 6.67 -6.21 3.60
CA THR A 323 6.66 -6.55 2.19
C THR A 323 7.57 -5.60 1.43
N ARG A 324 8.75 -6.08 1.04
CA ARG A 324 9.47 -5.52 -0.12
C ARG A 324 8.61 -5.71 -1.36
N ILE A 325 8.97 -5.05 -2.46
CA ILE A 325 8.54 -5.47 -3.80
C ILE A 325 8.81 -6.97 -3.91
N ASN A 326 7.75 -7.75 -3.78
CA ASN A 326 7.87 -9.16 -3.57
C ASN A 326 7.59 -9.83 -4.89
N LEU A 327 8.64 -10.15 -5.63
CA LEU A 327 8.53 -10.96 -6.84
C LEU A 327 7.83 -12.30 -6.56
N ASN A 328 7.82 -12.77 -5.30
CA ASN A 328 7.01 -13.94 -4.93
C ASN A 328 5.52 -13.69 -5.11
N ARG A 329 4.98 -12.47 -4.94
CA ARG A 329 3.56 -12.19 -5.25
C ARG A 329 3.27 -12.43 -6.72
N ILE A 330 4.16 -12.01 -7.61
CA ILE A 330 4.06 -12.32 -9.05
C ILE A 330 4.10 -13.84 -9.24
N LYS A 331 5.10 -14.52 -8.66
CA LYS A 331 5.28 -15.97 -8.81
C LYS A 331 4.10 -16.79 -8.25
N THR A 332 3.53 -16.40 -7.11
CA THR A 332 2.39 -17.09 -6.49
C THR A 332 1.08 -16.76 -7.18
N GLY A 333 0.92 -15.52 -7.68
CA GLY A 333 -0.28 -15.10 -8.39
C GLY A 333 -0.34 -15.62 -9.83
N GLN A 334 0.81 -15.78 -10.49
CA GLN A 334 0.90 -16.13 -11.91
C GLN A 334 0.11 -17.40 -12.29
N PRO A 335 0.13 -18.51 -11.53
CA PRO A 335 -0.72 -19.67 -11.83
C PRO A 335 -2.22 -19.39 -11.80
N HIS A 336 -2.66 -18.32 -11.13
CA HIS A 336 -4.06 -17.93 -11.05
C HIS A 336 -4.49 -17.00 -12.18
N ILE A 337 -3.61 -16.09 -12.60
CA ILE A 337 -3.95 -15.03 -13.55
C ILE A 337 -3.34 -15.20 -14.94
N ASN A 338 -2.28 -15.98 -15.09
CA ASN A 338 -1.54 -16.19 -16.34
C ASN A 338 -1.28 -14.87 -17.10
N ALA A 339 -0.65 -13.92 -16.41
CA ALA A 339 -0.45 -12.57 -16.91
C ALA A 339 0.96 -12.32 -17.44
N VAL A 340 1.98 -13.02 -16.93
CA VAL A 340 3.39 -12.85 -17.32
C VAL A 340 3.77 -13.79 -18.47
N ILE A 341 4.52 -13.29 -19.45
CA ILE A 341 5.02 -14.06 -20.61
C ILE A 341 6.55 -14.15 -20.69
N ASP A 342 7.25 -13.19 -20.08
CA ASP A 342 8.72 -13.15 -19.97
C ASP A 342 9.09 -12.39 -18.70
N GLU A 343 10.24 -12.69 -18.11
CA GLU A 343 10.65 -12.15 -16.80
C GLU A 343 12.14 -11.78 -16.75
N ARG A 344 12.48 -10.85 -15.85
CA ARG A 344 13.87 -10.45 -15.57
C ARG A 344 14.12 -10.26 -14.07
N TYR A 345 13.54 -11.12 -13.25
CA TYR A 345 13.53 -11.05 -11.80
C TYR A 345 14.92 -10.96 -11.18
N GLU A 346 15.88 -11.75 -11.67
CA GLU A 346 17.25 -11.73 -11.16
C GLU A 346 17.92 -10.36 -11.40
N LEU A 347 17.87 -9.88 -12.64
CA LEU A 347 18.39 -8.55 -13.01
C LEU A 347 17.66 -7.43 -12.25
N ALA A 348 16.35 -7.54 -12.07
CA ALA A 348 15.58 -6.55 -11.32
C ALA A 348 15.99 -6.51 -9.84
N VAL A 349 16.33 -7.65 -9.24
CA VAL A 349 16.87 -7.72 -7.87
C VAL A 349 18.27 -7.12 -7.80
N GLU A 350 19.11 -7.33 -8.81
CA GLU A 350 20.43 -6.70 -8.90
C GLU A 350 20.33 -5.17 -9.03
N GLU A 351 19.46 -4.67 -9.92
CA GLU A 351 19.17 -3.24 -10.06
C GLU A 351 18.63 -2.65 -8.74
N ALA A 352 17.74 -3.37 -8.04
CA ALA A 352 17.24 -2.93 -6.74
C ALA A 352 18.34 -2.87 -5.66
N LYS A 353 19.25 -3.85 -5.61
CA LYS A 353 20.41 -3.80 -4.70
C LYS A 353 21.33 -2.63 -5.01
N GLU A 354 21.49 -2.27 -6.28
CA GLU A 354 22.28 -1.11 -6.67
C GLU A 354 21.59 0.20 -6.25
N VAL A 355 20.26 0.27 -6.35
CA VAL A 355 19.47 1.37 -5.79
C VAL A 355 19.69 1.47 -4.27
N ASP A 356 19.62 0.36 -3.52
CA ASP A 356 19.86 0.36 -2.07
C ASP A 356 21.24 0.93 -1.71
N LYS A 357 22.27 0.60 -2.49
CA LYS A 357 23.63 1.17 -2.31
C LYS A 357 23.66 2.66 -2.57
N ARG A 358 23.06 3.14 -3.67
CA ARG A 358 23.00 4.55 -4.03
C ARG A 358 22.29 5.38 -2.96
N VAL A 359 21.14 4.89 -2.51
CA VAL A 359 20.35 5.53 -1.44
C VAL A 359 21.17 5.62 -0.15
N THR A 360 21.76 4.51 0.28
CA THR A 360 22.58 4.47 1.51
C THR A 360 23.77 5.43 1.41
N HIS A 361 24.45 5.46 0.26
CA HIS A 361 25.61 6.30 0.04
C HIS A 361 25.28 7.79 0.08
N GLU A 362 24.24 8.22 -0.63
CA GLU A 362 23.86 9.64 -0.71
C GLU A 362 23.22 10.14 0.60
N LEU A 363 22.44 9.31 1.30
CA LEU A 363 21.90 9.65 2.63
C LEU A 363 22.99 9.82 3.72
N GLN A 364 24.18 9.26 3.51
CA GLN A 364 25.35 9.51 4.37
C GLN A 364 26.05 10.85 4.08
N GLY A 365 25.52 11.66 3.16
CA GLY A 365 26.06 12.96 2.78
C GLY A 365 27.16 12.91 1.72
N ASN A 366 27.31 11.77 1.02
CA ASN A 366 28.27 11.64 -0.07
C ASN A 366 27.67 12.08 -1.42
N GLU A 367 28.53 12.44 -2.36
CA GLU A 367 28.14 12.75 -3.73
C GLU A 367 27.52 11.53 -4.46
N PRO A 368 26.62 11.73 -5.44
CA PRO A 368 25.97 10.61 -6.14
C PRO A 368 26.96 9.69 -6.87
N LEU A 369 26.93 8.39 -6.57
CA LEU A 369 27.86 7.37 -7.12
C LEU A 369 27.94 7.35 -8.65
N ASN A 370 26.83 7.65 -9.33
CA ASN A 370 26.70 7.64 -10.78
C ASN A 370 26.46 9.03 -11.38
N GLY A 371 26.70 10.10 -10.60
CA GLY A 371 26.45 11.48 -11.02
C GLY A 371 24.96 11.86 -11.11
N VAL A 372 24.04 10.96 -10.73
CA VAL A 372 22.59 11.22 -10.72
C VAL A 372 22.08 11.06 -9.30
N SER A 373 21.69 12.18 -8.69
CA SER A 373 21.13 12.23 -7.34
C SER A 373 19.84 11.41 -7.24
N ILE A 374 19.68 10.67 -6.13
CA ILE A 374 18.45 9.94 -5.81
C ILE A 374 17.22 10.86 -5.77
N HIS A 375 17.40 12.14 -5.41
CA HIS A 375 16.32 13.12 -5.32
C HIS A 375 15.78 13.56 -6.69
N SER A 376 16.51 13.31 -7.77
CA SER A 376 16.07 13.60 -9.15
C SER A 376 15.26 12.47 -9.79
N GLN A 377 15.15 11.31 -9.13
CA GLN A 377 14.52 10.10 -9.64
C GLN A 377 13.21 9.81 -8.91
N PRO A 378 12.05 10.31 -9.40
CA PRO A 378 10.79 10.25 -8.68
C PRO A 378 10.22 8.83 -8.51
N LEU A 379 10.74 7.85 -9.27
CA LEU A 379 10.33 6.46 -9.26
C LEU A 379 11.47 5.52 -8.86
N LEU A 380 12.46 6.02 -8.11
CA LEU A 380 13.62 5.24 -7.69
C LEU A 380 13.23 3.92 -7.02
N GLY A 381 13.63 2.80 -7.63
CA GLY A 381 13.37 1.45 -7.13
C GLY A 381 11.95 0.94 -7.37
N ILE A 382 11.06 1.72 -8.01
CA ILE A 382 9.67 1.32 -8.27
C ILE A 382 9.63 0.30 -9.41
N PRO A 383 9.05 -0.88 -9.23
CA PRO A 383 9.04 -1.94 -10.23
C PRO A 383 7.85 -1.73 -11.18
N PHE A 384 8.01 -2.10 -12.44
CA PHE A 384 6.90 -2.02 -13.40
C PHE A 384 6.84 -3.20 -14.37
N ALA A 385 5.62 -3.46 -14.85
CA ALA A 385 5.33 -4.50 -15.83
C ALA A 385 5.15 -3.90 -17.23
N GLY A 386 5.83 -4.49 -18.22
CA GLY A 386 5.78 -4.13 -19.63
C GLY A 386 4.63 -4.80 -20.37
N LYS A 387 3.95 -4.10 -21.27
CA LYS A 387 3.01 -4.71 -22.23
C LYS A 387 3.80 -5.26 -23.42
N ASP A 388 3.51 -6.48 -23.89
CA ASP A 388 4.24 -7.17 -24.99
C ASP A 388 4.40 -6.37 -26.30
N SER A 389 3.58 -5.34 -26.54
CA SER A 389 3.71 -4.45 -27.69
C SER A 389 4.70 -3.29 -27.51
N ILE A 390 5.09 -2.98 -26.28
CA ILE A 390 5.97 -1.88 -25.91
C ILE A 390 7.34 -2.51 -25.56
N PRO A 391 8.37 -2.34 -26.42
CA PRO A 391 9.61 -3.07 -26.28
C PRO A 391 10.38 -2.70 -24.99
N ILE A 392 10.82 -3.74 -24.28
CA ILE A 392 11.80 -3.65 -23.20
C ILE A 392 12.99 -4.53 -23.60
N LYS A 393 14.17 -3.94 -23.68
CA LYS A 393 15.39 -4.59 -24.16
C LYS A 393 15.63 -5.93 -23.43
N GLY A 394 15.83 -6.98 -24.21
CA GLY A 394 16.13 -8.33 -23.73
C GLY A 394 14.91 -9.17 -23.31
N LEU A 395 13.71 -8.57 -23.27
CA LEU A 395 12.46 -9.28 -23.05
C LEU A 395 11.70 -9.52 -24.36
N PHE A 396 10.74 -10.45 -24.33
CA PHE A 396 9.88 -10.77 -25.47
C PHE A 396 9.08 -9.57 -25.98
N GLN A 397 8.91 -9.53 -27.31
CA GLN A 397 8.05 -8.60 -28.04
C GLN A 397 7.27 -9.34 -29.13
N THR A 398 6.44 -10.28 -28.70
CA THR A 398 5.74 -11.21 -29.61
C THR A 398 4.38 -10.70 -30.07
N THR A 399 3.77 -9.80 -29.30
CA THR A 399 2.37 -9.37 -29.40
C THR A 399 1.37 -10.52 -29.47
N GLY A 400 1.65 -11.63 -28.78
CA GLY A 400 0.85 -12.85 -28.85
C GLY A 400 0.74 -13.47 -30.24
N CYS A 401 1.57 -13.07 -31.21
CA CYS A 401 1.55 -13.55 -32.59
C CYS A 401 2.45 -14.80 -32.75
N PRO A 402 1.92 -15.95 -33.21
CA PRO A 402 2.70 -17.18 -33.37
C PRO A 402 3.99 -17.03 -34.19
N ALA A 403 3.93 -16.25 -35.28
CA ALA A 403 5.08 -15.99 -36.15
C ALA A 403 6.22 -15.21 -35.48
N ARG A 404 5.95 -14.61 -34.32
CA ARG A 404 6.93 -13.85 -33.52
C ARG A 404 7.39 -14.57 -32.27
N LYS A 405 7.09 -15.87 -32.13
CA LYS A 405 7.49 -16.67 -30.97
C LYS A 405 8.99 -16.55 -30.70
N GLY A 406 9.35 -16.15 -29.48
CA GLY A 406 10.74 -16.03 -29.05
C GLY A 406 11.47 -14.77 -29.52
N ILE A 407 10.85 -13.88 -30.28
CA ILE A 407 11.45 -12.59 -30.65
C ILE A 407 11.58 -11.72 -29.40
N LYS A 408 12.80 -11.22 -29.16
CA LYS A 408 13.14 -10.29 -28.07
C LYS A 408 13.42 -8.90 -28.62
N ALA A 409 13.02 -7.88 -27.87
CA ALA A 409 13.35 -6.50 -28.20
C ALA A 409 14.85 -6.23 -28.05
N THR A 410 15.43 -5.55 -29.03
CA THR A 410 16.85 -5.16 -29.05
C THR A 410 17.12 -3.85 -28.31
N GLU A 411 16.09 -3.02 -28.13
CA GLU A 411 16.16 -1.74 -27.44
C GLU A 411 14.88 -1.42 -26.68
N ASP A 412 14.99 -0.49 -25.73
CA ASP A 412 13.86 0.03 -24.96
C ASP A 412 13.04 1.03 -25.80
N ALA A 413 11.70 0.95 -25.70
CA ALA A 413 10.83 2.04 -26.11
C ALA A 413 11.18 3.33 -25.38
N ILE A 414 10.86 4.48 -25.98
CA ILE A 414 11.16 5.78 -25.36
C ILE A 414 10.51 5.93 -23.97
N VAL A 415 9.28 5.43 -23.80
CA VAL A 415 8.57 5.47 -22.52
C VAL A 415 9.25 4.60 -21.45
N VAL A 416 9.88 3.50 -21.86
CA VAL A 416 10.64 2.62 -20.97
C VAL A 416 11.95 3.29 -20.57
N LYS A 417 12.61 4.00 -21.49
CA LYS A 417 13.78 4.84 -21.18
C LYS A 417 13.42 5.91 -20.13
N TYR A 418 12.33 6.65 -20.34
CA TYR A 418 11.88 7.66 -19.36
C TYR A 418 11.60 7.06 -17.98
N LEU A 419 10.99 5.88 -17.91
CA LEU A 419 10.77 5.17 -16.64
C LEU A 419 12.08 4.80 -15.95
N ARG A 420 13.05 4.26 -16.70
CA ARG A 420 14.38 3.92 -16.16
C ARG A 420 15.15 5.16 -15.70
N ASP A 421 15.09 6.25 -16.47
CA ASP A 421 15.72 7.52 -16.12
C ASP A 421 15.12 8.09 -14.82
N ALA A 422 13.81 7.92 -14.63
CA ALA A 422 13.11 8.24 -13.38
C ALA A 422 13.41 7.26 -12.22
N GLY A 423 14.22 6.23 -12.45
CA GLY A 423 14.67 5.26 -11.45
C GLY A 423 13.84 3.98 -11.33
N ALA A 424 12.86 3.78 -12.20
CA ALA A 424 11.99 2.60 -12.18
C ALA A 424 12.66 1.35 -12.78
N ILE A 425 12.23 0.17 -12.31
CA ILE A 425 12.85 -1.13 -12.60
C ILE A 425 11.84 -2.03 -13.34
N PRO A 426 12.06 -2.40 -14.61
CA PRO A 426 11.16 -3.35 -15.27
C PRO A 426 11.35 -4.76 -14.70
N VAL A 427 10.25 -5.47 -14.41
CA VAL A 427 10.32 -6.81 -13.81
C VAL A 427 9.88 -7.94 -14.75
N CYS A 428 8.94 -7.68 -15.66
CA CYS A 428 8.40 -8.69 -16.56
C CYS A 428 7.64 -8.09 -17.75
N MET A 429 7.37 -8.91 -18.77
CA MET A 429 6.42 -8.65 -19.86
C MET A 429 5.09 -9.33 -19.60
N THR A 430 4.00 -8.69 -20.02
CA THR A 430 2.64 -9.14 -19.78
C THR A 430 1.92 -9.54 -21.06
N ASN A 431 1.01 -10.50 -20.91
CA ASN A 431 0.26 -11.12 -21.98
C ASN A 431 -0.76 -10.15 -22.60
N VAL A 432 -1.02 -10.35 -23.89
CA VAL A 432 -1.89 -9.51 -24.72
C VAL A 432 -2.71 -10.40 -25.67
N PRO A 433 -3.82 -9.92 -26.28
CA PRO A 433 -4.41 -10.61 -27.41
C PRO A 433 -3.44 -10.66 -28.59
N GLU A 434 -3.63 -11.65 -29.45
CA GLU A 434 -2.88 -11.76 -30.70
C GLU A 434 -2.97 -10.45 -31.51
N LEU A 435 -1.81 -9.87 -31.83
CA LEU A 435 -1.64 -8.60 -32.52
C LEU A 435 -2.36 -7.41 -31.87
N LEU A 436 -2.77 -7.54 -30.60
CA LEU A 436 -3.58 -6.58 -29.83
C LEU A 436 -5.04 -6.46 -30.32
N LEU A 437 -5.50 -7.34 -31.21
CA LEU A 437 -6.75 -7.21 -31.98
C LEU A 437 -7.93 -7.93 -31.34
N TRP A 438 -8.04 -7.82 -30.02
CA TRP A 438 -9.24 -8.26 -29.31
C TRP A 438 -9.31 -7.62 -27.92
N TRP A 439 -10.51 -7.57 -27.38
CA TRP A 439 -10.77 -7.12 -26.00
C TRP A 439 -10.59 -8.23 -24.95
N ASN A 440 -10.09 -9.42 -25.29
CA ASN A 440 -9.72 -10.44 -24.31
C ASN A 440 -8.24 -10.76 -24.45
N ALA A 441 -7.46 -10.69 -23.36
CA ALA A 441 -6.05 -11.05 -23.33
C ALA A 441 -5.85 -12.57 -23.45
N TYR A 442 -6.05 -13.08 -24.66
CA TYR A 442 -5.90 -14.47 -25.06
C TYR A 442 -5.15 -14.56 -26.39
N ASN A 443 -4.20 -15.47 -26.46
CA ASN A 443 -3.54 -15.85 -27.70
C ASN A 443 -3.12 -17.33 -27.66
N LYS A 444 -2.75 -17.87 -28.82
CA LYS A 444 -2.34 -19.27 -28.97
C LYS A 444 -0.94 -19.57 -28.45
N LEU A 445 -0.12 -18.55 -28.18
CA LEU A 445 1.24 -18.71 -27.67
C LEU A 445 1.30 -18.92 -26.15
N TYR A 446 0.58 -18.10 -25.39
CA TYR A 446 0.65 -18.05 -23.92
C TYR A 446 -0.70 -18.38 -23.25
N GLY A 447 -1.77 -18.54 -24.04
CA GLY A 447 -3.09 -18.86 -23.53
C GLY A 447 -3.82 -17.65 -22.94
N GLN A 448 -4.76 -17.94 -22.05
CA GLN A 448 -5.72 -17.00 -21.48
C GLN A 448 -5.16 -16.33 -20.22
N THR A 449 -5.16 -14.99 -20.16
CA THR A 449 -5.04 -14.26 -18.89
C THR A 449 -6.39 -14.20 -18.20
N TYR A 450 -6.45 -14.42 -16.89
CA TYR A 450 -7.70 -14.39 -16.13
C TYR A 450 -7.90 -13.06 -15.39
N ASN A 451 -9.16 -12.70 -15.15
CA ASN A 451 -9.49 -11.59 -14.27
C ASN A 451 -9.16 -11.95 -12.81
N PRO A 452 -8.50 -11.07 -12.03
CA PRO A 452 -8.14 -11.34 -10.64
C PRO A 452 -9.31 -11.56 -9.69
N TYR A 453 -10.48 -11.00 -9.99
CA TYR A 453 -11.68 -11.13 -9.16
C TYR A 453 -12.43 -12.44 -9.42
N ASP A 454 -12.49 -12.87 -10.68
CA ASP A 454 -13.20 -14.09 -11.08
C ASP A 454 -12.60 -14.66 -12.38
N LYS A 455 -12.14 -15.92 -12.33
CA LYS A 455 -11.56 -16.60 -13.49
C LYS A 455 -12.58 -16.94 -14.59
N SER A 456 -13.88 -16.84 -14.30
CA SER A 456 -14.94 -17.07 -15.28
C SER A 456 -15.11 -15.89 -16.26
N VAL A 457 -14.55 -14.72 -15.93
CA VAL A 457 -14.63 -13.51 -16.75
C VAL A 457 -13.27 -13.05 -17.25
N ILE A 458 -13.29 -12.26 -18.32
CA ILE A 458 -12.07 -11.75 -18.96
C ILE A 458 -11.49 -10.55 -18.18
N PRO A 459 -10.15 -10.35 -18.18
CA PRO A 459 -9.51 -9.14 -17.66
C PRO A 459 -9.61 -7.95 -18.63
N SER A 460 -10.38 -8.11 -19.71
CA SER A 460 -10.38 -7.28 -20.92
C SER A 460 -9.02 -7.24 -21.65
N GLY A 461 -8.87 -6.32 -22.61
CA GLY A 461 -7.73 -6.22 -23.51
C GLY A 461 -7.64 -4.85 -24.21
N SER A 462 -6.54 -4.56 -24.90
CA SER A 462 -5.41 -5.45 -25.14
C SER A 462 -4.37 -5.48 -24.01
N SER A 463 -4.43 -4.59 -23.02
CA SER A 463 -3.48 -4.56 -21.89
C SER A 463 -3.94 -5.41 -20.68
N GLY A 464 -4.66 -6.51 -20.93
CA GLY A 464 -5.27 -7.35 -19.89
C GLY A 464 -4.26 -8.02 -18.96
N GLY A 465 -3.09 -8.42 -19.48
CA GLY A 465 -1.99 -8.92 -18.65
C GLY A 465 -1.48 -7.88 -17.65
N SER A 466 -1.23 -6.65 -18.11
CA SER A 466 -0.81 -5.54 -17.22
C SER A 466 -1.86 -5.25 -16.15
N ALA A 467 -3.14 -5.15 -16.52
CA ALA A 467 -4.20 -4.87 -15.57
C ALA A 467 -4.41 -6.00 -14.55
N SER A 468 -4.44 -7.25 -15.00
CA SER A 468 -4.59 -8.40 -14.11
C SER A 468 -3.44 -8.52 -13.10
N LEU A 469 -2.20 -8.27 -13.55
CA LEU A 469 -1.03 -8.30 -12.69
C LEU A 469 -1.00 -7.15 -11.65
N VAL A 470 -1.35 -5.93 -12.05
CA VAL A 470 -1.38 -4.76 -11.15
C VAL A 470 -2.49 -4.89 -10.11
N SER A 471 -3.67 -5.34 -10.54
CA SER A 471 -4.82 -5.60 -9.65
C SER A 471 -4.53 -6.71 -8.64
N SER A 472 -3.80 -7.76 -9.06
CA SER A 472 -3.30 -8.83 -8.17
C SER A 472 -2.13 -8.41 -7.27
N ALA A 473 -1.76 -7.13 -7.27
CA ALA A 473 -0.63 -6.61 -6.52
C ALA A 473 0.73 -7.26 -6.83
N GLY A 474 0.91 -7.73 -8.08
CA GLY A 474 2.18 -8.22 -8.59
C GLY A 474 3.18 -7.08 -8.87
N ALA A 475 2.68 -5.95 -9.36
CA ALA A 475 3.45 -4.71 -9.54
C ALA A 475 2.58 -3.48 -9.20
N PRO A 476 3.15 -2.37 -8.73
CA PRO A 476 2.44 -1.11 -8.50
C PRO A 476 2.14 -0.35 -9.81
N LEU A 477 2.93 -0.59 -10.86
CA LEU A 477 2.79 0.05 -12.17
C LEU A 477 2.75 -1.00 -13.29
N GLY A 478 1.76 -0.90 -14.15
CA GLY A 478 1.76 -1.51 -15.47
C GLY A 478 1.78 -0.42 -16.54
N ILE A 479 2.49 -0.66 -17.64
CA ILE A 479 2.40 0.21 -18.82
C ILE A 479 1.46 -0.43 -19.83
N GLY A 480 0.69 0.39 -20.55
CA GLY A 480 -0.21 -0.05 -21.60
C GLY A 480 -0.16 0.84 -22.83
N SER A 481 -0.82 0.38 -23.88
CA SER A 481 -1.11 1.18 -25.08
C SER A 481 -2.60 1.20 -25.34
N ASP A 482 -3.13 2.35 -25.77
CA ASP A 482 -4.55 2.60 -26.01
C ASP A 482 -4.76 3.15 -27.42
N LEU A 483 -5.54 2.43 -28.21
CA LEU A 483 -6.02 2.84 -29.54
C LEU A 483 -7.56 2.83 -29.58
N ALA A 484 -8.17 1.81 -28.95
CA ALA A 484 -9.62 1.58 -28.91
C ALA A 484 -10.19 1.46 -27.47
N GLY A 485 -9.43 1.87 -26.46
CA GLY A 485 -9.75 1.63 -25.03
C GLY A 485 -8.83 0.63 -24.35
N SER A 486 -7.71 0.25 -24.96
CA SER A 486 -6.85 -0.85 -24.49
C SER A 486 -6.11 -0.59 -23.17
N ILE A 487 -6.18 0.61 -22.59
CA ILE A 487 -5.78 0.89 -21.20
C ILE A 487 -7.02 0.98 -20.31
N ARG A 488 -8.03 1.72 -20.76
CA ARG A 488 -9.25 2.03 -19.99
C ARG A 488 -10.12 0.80 -19.73
N MET A 489 -10.32 -0.05 -20.74
CA MET A 489 -11.15 -1.25 -20.64
C MET A 489 -10.55 -2.30 -19.67
N PRO A 490 -9.26 -2.69 -19.77
CA PRO A 490 -8.63 -3.53 -18.74
C PRO A 490 -8.67 -2.93 -17.34
N SER A 491 -8.50 -1.61 -17.22
CA SER A 491 -8.55 -0.95 -15.92
C SER A 491 -9.96 -1.01 -15.31
N PHE A 492 -11.00 -0.80 -16.12
CA PHE A 492 -12.39 -0.94 -15.70
C PHE A 492 -12.70 -2.38 -15.24
N PHE A 493 -12.34 -3.39 -16.02
CA PHE A 493 -12.62 -4.80 -15.69
C PHE A 493 -11.81 -5.31 -14.49
N CYS A 494 -10.63 -4.74 -14.23
CA CYS A 494 -9.73 -5.17 -13.16
C CYS A 494 -9.70 -4.21 -11.95
N GLY A 495 -10.61 -3.22 -11.87
CA GLY A 495 -10.74 -2.34 -10.71
C GLY A 495 -9.54 -1.40 -10.50
N LEU A 496 -9.01 -0.81 -11.57
CA LEU A 496 -7.81 0.02 -11.57
C LEU A 496 -8.05 1.40 -12.18
N PHE A 497 -7.08 2.28 -11.94
CA PHE A 497 -6.98 3.56 -12.63
C PHE A 497 -6.08 3.40 -13.85
N GLY A 498 -6.64 3.61 -15.04
CA GLY A 498 -5.91 3.63 -16.30
C GLY A 498 -6.05 4.98 -16.98
N HIS A 499 -4.94 5.63 -17.30
CA HIS A 499 -4.97 6.95 -17.93
C HIS A 499 -4.51 6.89 -19.38
N CYS A 500 -5.37 7.38 -20.28
CA CYS A 500 -5.10 7.53 -21.70
C CYS A 500 -4.51 8.92 -21.92
N ILE A 501 -3.18 9.03 -22.01
CA ILE A 501 -2.49 10.31 -22.12
C ILE A 501 -2.85 10.99 -23.44
N THR A 502 -2.97 12.32 -23.44
CA THR A 502 -3.14 13.14 -24.64
C THR A 502 -2.21 12.66 -25.75
N HIS A 503 -2.79 12.47 -26.93
CA HIS A 503 -2.11 11.92 -28.10
C HIS A 503 -0.91 12.77 -28.52
N GLU A 504 -0.01 12.17 -29.30
CA GLU A 504 1.17 12.84 -29.89
C GLU A 504 2.25 13.33 -28.90
N LEU A 505 2.02 13.28 -27.58
CA LEU A 505 3.02 13.67 -26.56
C LEU A 505 4.14 12.64 -26.33
N ILE A 506 3.95 11.40 -26.78
CA ILE A 506 4.88 10.30 -26.54
C ILE A 506 5.23 9.67 -27.89
N PRO A 507 6.51 9.68 -28.31
CA PRO A 507 6.94 8.97 -29.50
C PRO A 507 6.68 7.46 -29.38
N LYS A 508 6.36 6.81 -30.50
CA LYS A 508 5.87 5.41 -30.54
C LYS A 508 6.79 4.53 -31.37
N ASP A 509 8.04 4.95 -31.52
CA ASP A 509 9.06 4.18 -32.23
C ASP A 509 9.20 2.79 -31.61
N ASN A 510 9.39 1.80 -32.48
CA ASN A 510 9.55 0.39 -32.12
C ASN A 510 8.31 -0.27 -31.47
N HIS A 511 7.16 0.39 -31.40
CA HIS A 511 5.89 -0.29 -31.10
C HIS A 511 5.64 -1.42 -32.12
N TRP A 512 5.15 -2.56 -31.64
CA TRP A 512 4.68 -3.63 -32.52
C TRP A 512 3.19 -3.93 -32.28
N PRO A 513 2.37 -4.15 -33.33
CA PRO A 513 2.68 -3.98 -34.75
C PRO A 513 3.10 -2.55 -35.12
N PRO A 514 3.85 -2.36 -36.23
CA PRO A 514 4.21 -1.03 -36.73
C PRO A 514 2.97 -0.38 -37.30
N TYR A 515 2.72 0.85 -36.88
CA TYR A 515 1.63 1.67 -37.37
C TYR A 515 2.16 2.75 -38.31
N ASN A 516 1.37 3.11 -39.32
CA ASN A 516 1.65 4.31 -40.11
C ASN A 516 1.45 5.58 -39.26
N GLU A 517 1.87 6.73 -39.79
CA GLU A 517 1.84 7.99 -39.04
C GLU A 517 0.42 8.40 -38.65
N GLU A 518 -0.59 8.14 -39.48
CA GLU A 518 -1.99 8.46 -39.15
C GLU A 518 -2.52 7.61 -37.99
N THR A 519 -2.24 6.30 -37.98
CA THR A 519 -2.62 5.43 -36.86
C THR A 519 -1.83 5.76 -35.59
N LYS A 520 -0.55 6.16 -35.72
CA LYS A 520 0.27 6.59 -34.58
C LYS A 520 -0.31 7.82 -33.88
N LYS A 521 -1.00 8.72 -34.58
CA LYS A 521 -1.69 9.87 -33.97
C LYS A 521 -2.84 9.45 -33.06
N LEU A 522 -3.46 8.29 -33.29
CA LEU A 522 -4.55 7.77 -32.45
C LEU A 522 -4.05 6.86 -31.32
N LEU A 523 -2.90 6.22 -31.49
CA LEU A 523 -2.31 5.39 -30.44
C LEU A 523 -1.76 6.27 -29.32
N THR A 524 -1.93 5.89 -28.06
CA THR A 524 -1.21 6.48 -26.93
C THR A 524 -0.68 5.44 -25.96
N TYR A 525 0.25 5.85 -25.09
CA TYR A 525 0.70 5.05 -23.96
C TYR A 525 0.17 5.63 -22.67
N GLY A 526 0.11 4.82 -21.64
CA GLY A 526 -0.31 5.31 -20.34
C GLY A 526 -0.13 4.31 -19.21
N PRO A 527 -0.19 4.81 -17.97
CA PRO A 527 -0.05 4.00 -16.78
C PRO A 527 -1.36 3.28 -16.43
N ILE A 528 -1.21 2.10 -15.84
CA ILE A 528 -2.24 1.33 -15.16
C ILE A 528 -1.78 1.16 -13.71
N VAL A 529 -2.52 1.71 -12.75
CA VAL A 529 -2.15 1.80 -11.33
C VAL A 529 -3.35 1.54 -10.41
N ARG A 530 -3.09 1.25 -9.14
CA ARG A 530 -4.15 1.00 -8.14
C ARG A 530 -4.72 2.26 -7.49
N PHE A 531 -3.96 3.36 -7.49
CA PHE A 531 -4.38 4.59 -6.81
C PHE A 531 -4.38 5.76 -7.78
N ALA A 532 -5.42 6.61 -7.69
CA ALA A 532 -5.53 7.81 -8.51
C ALA A 532 -4.36 8.79 -8.31
N THR A 533 -3.82 8.85 -7.08
CA THR A 533 -2.66 9.67 -6.72
C THR A 533 -1.40 9.31 -7.50
N ASP A 534 -1.30 8.06 -7.96
CA ASP A 534 -0.14 7.58 -8.72
C ASP A 534 -0.21 8.06 -10.18
N LEU A 535 -1.38 8.42 -10.72
CA LEU A 535 -1.51 8.83 -12.11
C LEU A 535 -0.65 10.07 -12.44
N LYS A 536 -0.71 11.11 -11.60
CA LYS A 536 -0.01 12.37 -11.85
C LYS A 536 1.51 12.20 -12.00
N PRO A 537 2.24 11.61 -11.04
CA PRO A 537 3.68 11.38 -11.21
C PRO A 537 4.00 10.46 -12.39
N MET A 538 3.17 9.44 -12.65
CA MET A 538 3.40 8.54 -13.79
C MET A 538 3.23 9.25 -15.13
N VAL A 539 2.19 10.07 -15.29
CA VAL A 539 1.97 10.82 -16.53
C VAL A 539 3.14 11.76 -16.80
N LYS A 540 3.66 12.48 -15.79
CA LYS A 540 4.85 13.34 -15.94
C LYS A 540 6.05 12.56 -16.50
N VAL A 541 6.31 11.38 -15.96
CA VAL A 541 7.41 10.52 -16.44
C VAL A 541 7.16 10.04 -17.87
N PHE A 542 5.94 9.61 -18.19
CA PHE A 542 5.59 9.10 -19.52
C PHE A 542 5.77 10.12 -20.64
N VAL A 543 5.48 11.39 -20.38
CA VAL A 543 5.63 12.47 -21.38
C VAL A 543 7.00 13.14 -21.35
N GLY A 544 7.83 12.84 -20.35
CA GLY A 544 9.18 13.37 -20.20
C GLY A 544 9.23 14.89 -20.34
N LYS A 545 10.03 15.39 -21.29
CA LYS A 545 10.18 16.84 -21.57
C LYS A 545 8.86 17.53 -21.95
N ASN A 546 7.84 16.79 -22.40
CA ASN A 546 6.54 17.34 -22.76
C ASN A 546 5.62 17.54 -21.55
N ALA A 547 6.08 17.26 -20.32
CA ALA A 547 5.30 17.46 -19.10
C ALA A 547 4.84 18.91 -18.93
N SER A 548 5.64 19.88 -19.37
CA SER A 548 5.30 21.31 -19.33
C SER A 548 4.15 21.70 -20.27
N GLN A 549 3.84 20.86 -21.27
CA GLN A 549 2.66 21.07 -22.13
C GLN A 549 1.36 20.70 -21.40
N LEU A 550 1.46 20.02 -20.26
CA LEU A 550 0.34 19.59 -19.44
C LEU A 550 0.28 20.39 -18.13
N LYS A 551 -0.93 20.77 -17.74
CA LYS A 551 -1.21 21.52 -16.51
C LYS A 551 -1.35 20.62 -15.29
N LEU A 552 -0.42 19.67 -15.11
CA LEU A 552 -0.57 18.59 -14.13
C LEU A 552 -0.47 19.06 -12.67
N ASP A 553 0.21 20.18 -12.42
CA ASP A 553 0.43 20.73 -11.08
C ASP A 553 -0.54 21.86 -10.71
N GLU A 554 -1.35 22.33 -11.66
CA GLU A 554 -2.38 23.32 -11.36
C GLU A 554 -3.44 22.69 -10.44
N SER A 555 -3.72 23.35 -9.32
CA SER A 555 -4.84 22.98 -8.45
C SER A 555 -6.16 23.30 -9.14
N ILE A 556 -7.08 22.34 -9.16
CA ILE A 556 -8.38 22.51 -9.80
C ILE A 556 -9.44 22.70 -8.72
N ASP A 557 -10.18 23.81 -8.81
CA ASP A 557 -11.40 24.01 -8.03
C ASP A 557 -12.53 23.17 -8.66
N LEU A 558 -12.97 22.14 -7.94
CA LEU A 558 -14.00 21.22 -8.41
C LEU A 558 -15.36 21.91 -8.64
N THR A 559 -15.63 23.05 -7.99
CA THR A 559 -16.87 23.81 -8.19
C THR A 559 -16.96 24.42 -9.58
N GLN A 560 -15.81 24.66 -10.23
CA GLN A 560 -15.72 25.25 -11.57
C GLN A 560 -15.75 24.19 -12.68
N ILE A 561 -15.76 22.90 -12.34
CA ILE A 561 -15.78 21.82 -13.32
C ILE A 561 -17.19 21.69 -13.91
N LYS A 562 -17.24 21.55 -15.24
CA LYS A 562 -18.44 21.12 -15.98
C LYS A 562 -18.34 19.63 -16.29
N VAL A 563 -19.30 18.87 -15.79
CA VAL A 563 -19.40 17.42 -16.00
C VAL A 563 -20.53 17.16 -16.98
N TYR A 564 -20.19 16.62 -18.15
CA TYR A 564 -21.16 16.14 -19.12
C TYR A 564 -21.24 14.62 -19.05
N TYR A 565 -22.44 14.05 -19.04
CA TYR A 565 -22.62 12.61 -18.96
C TYR A 565 -23.69 12.11 -19.93
N MET A 566 -23.56 10.84 -20.31
CA MET A 566 -24.51 10.09 -21.12
C MET A 566 -24.42 8.62 -20.70
N TYR A 567 -25.51 7.88 -20.86
CA TYR A 567 -25.54 6.46 -20.52
C TYR A 567 -25.39 5.54 -21.73
N GLU A 568 -25.78 5.99 -22.92
CA GLU A 568 -25.82 5.17 -24.13
C GLU A 568 -25.32 5.98 -25.33
N MET A 569 -24.89 5.28 -26.37
CA MET A 569 -24.50 5.86 -27.66
C MET A 569 -25.55 5.63 -28.76
N ASP A 570 -26.62 4.86 -28.48
CA ASP A 570 -27.69 4.49 -29.42
C ASP A 570 -27.24 3.81 -30.73
N ASP A 571 -26.02 3.26 -30.76
CA ASP A 571 -25.52 2.48 -31.89
C ASP A 571 -26.16 1.07 -31.90
N PRO A 572 -26.79 0.63 -33.01
CA PRO A 572 -27.46 -0.67 -33.07
C PRO A 572 -26.52 -1.87 -33.02
N PHE A 573 -25.20 -1.68 -33.18
CA PHE A 573 -24.19 -2.73 -33.15
C PHE A 573 -23.52 -2.93 -31.78
N ILE A 574 -23.86 -2.11 -30.78
CA ILE A 574 -23.28 -2.23 -29.43
C ILE A 574 -24.31 -2.74 -28.42
N THR A 575 -23.82 -3.42 -27.38
CA THR A 575 -24.67 -3.85 -26.27
C THR A 575 -24.96 -2.67 -25.35
N ARG A 576 -26.20 -2.60 -24.84
CA ARG A 576 -26.63 -1.57 -23.88
C ARG A 576 -25.84 -1.64 -22.57
N VAL A 577 -25.67 -0.50 -21.93
CA VAL A 577 -25.01 -0.40 -20.63
C VAL A 577 -25.89 -1.03 -19.54
N THR A 578 -25.29 -1.86 -18.68
CA THR A 578 -26.02 -2.56 -17.61
C THR A 578 -26.50 -1.59 -16.52
N PRO A 579 -27.55 -1.95 -15.76
CA PRO A 579 -28.05 -1.12 -14.66
C PRO A 579 -26.97 -0.74 -13.64
N ASP A 580 -26.05 -1.64 -13.31
CA ASP A 580 -24.99 -1.39 -12.33
C ASP A 580 -23.99 -0.33 -12.81
N VAL A 581 -23.61 -0.37 -14.09
CA VAL A 581 -22.72 0.64 -14.67
C VAL A 581 -23.42 1.99 -14.77
N ARG A 582 -24.71 2.01 -15.15
CA ARG A 582 -25.52 3.23 -15.14
C ARG A 582 -25.60 3.81 -13.73
N LYS A 583 -25.85 2.98 -12.71
CA LYS A 583 -25.84 3.41 -11.31
C LYS A 583 -24.49 4.02 -10.92
N GLY A 584 -23.37 3.40 -11.30
CA GLY A 584 -22.04 3.94 -11.05
C GLY A 584 -21.85 5.34 -11.63
N ILE A 585 -22.27 5.56 -12.88
CA ILE A 585 -22.25 6.89 -13.52
C ILE A 585 -23.13 7.89 -12.73
N THR A 586 -24.35 7.48 -12.37
CA THR A 586 -25.30 8.31 -11.60
C THR A 586 -24.71 8.72 -10.26
N ASP A 587 -24.13 7.78 -9.51
CA ASP A 587 -23.51 8.04 -8.21
C ASP A 587 -22.35 9.04 -8.33
N CYS A 588 -21.49 8.88 -9.36
CA CYS A 588 -20.40 9.83 -9.64
C CYS A 588 -20.93 11.23 -9.97
N VAL A 589 -21.94 11.32 -10.84
CA VAL A 589 -22.59 12.58 -11.22
C VAL A 589 -23.21 13.27 -10.02
N GLN A 590 -23.92 12.54 -9.18
CA GLN A 590 -24.53 13.07 -7.95
C GLN A 590 -23.47 13.57 -6.97
N HIS A 591 -22.36 12.83 -6.82
CA HIS A 591 -21.26 13.25 -5.97
C HIS A 591 -20.60 14.53 -6.48
N MET A 592 -20.27 14.61 -7.78
CA MET A 592 -19.72 15.84 -8.37
C MET A 592 -20.65 17.04 -8.19
N LYS A 593 -21.97 16.83 -8.37
CA LYS A 593 -22.97 17.86 -8.11
C LYS A 593 -22.98 18.30 -6.64
N SER A 594 -22.84 17.37 -5.69
CA SER A 594 -22.76 17.71 -4.25
C SER A 594 -21.51 18.51 -3.89
N LEU A 595 -20.43 18.38 -4.67
CA LEU A 595 -19.22 19.18 -4.54
C LEU A 595 -19.32 20.57 -5.20
N GLY A 596 -20.47 20.91 -5.80
CA GLY A 596 -20.72 22.19 -6.45
C GLY A 596 -20.39 22.24 -7.95
N ALA A 597 -20.01 21.11 -8.57
CA ALA A 597 -19.76 21.06 -10.01
C ALA A 597 -21.05 21.25 -10.82
N THR A 598 -20.94 21.87 -11.99
CA THR A 598 -22.06 21.95 -12.94
C THR A 598 -22.18 20.61 -13.65
N VAL A 599 -23.34 19.94 -13.57
CA VAL A 599 -23.54 18.63 -14.22
C VAL A 599 -24.70 18.67 -15.20
N GLN A 600 -24.48 18.15 -16.41
CA GLN A 600 -25.46 18.14 -17.49
C GLN A 600 -25.47 16.79 -18.23
N GLU A 601 -26.67 16.22 -18.40
CA GLU A 601 -26.86 15.10 -19.32
C GLU A 601 -26.83 15.62 -20.76
N VAL A 602 -26.13 14.93 -21.65
CA VAL A 602 -26.00 15.30 -23.05
C VAL A 602 -26.40 14.14 -23.96
N ASN A 603 -26.87 14.48 -25.16
CA ASN A 603 -27.08 13.52 -26.23
C ASN A 603 -26.25 13.97 -27.44
N LEU A 604 -25.29 13.14 -27.84
CA LEU A 604 -24.47 13.37 -29.04
C LEU A 604 -24.92 12.40 -30.12
N ASP A 605 -25.90 12.82 -30.93
CA ASP A 605 -26.59 11.97 -31.91
C ASP A 605 -25.62 11.25 -32.87
N LYS A 606 -24.47 11.84 -33.20
CA LYS A 606 -23.46 11.23 -34.07
C LYS A 606 -22.83 9.97 -33.48
N LEU A 607 -22.91 9.75 -32.16
CA LEU A 607 -22.41 8.53 -31.50
C LEU A 607 -23.21 7.27 -31.86
N LYS A 608 -24.41 7.39 -32.46
CA LYS A 608 -25.13 6.24 -33.02
C LYS A 608 -24.40 5.55 -34.17
N HIS A 609 -23.33 6.19 -34.66
CA HIS A 609 -22.44 5.70 -35.71
C HIS A 609 -21.07 5.26 -35.16
N SER A 610 -20.91 5.06 -33.84
CA SER A 610 -19.62 4.77 -33.21
C SER A 610 -18.88 3.58 -33.82
N TRP A 611 -19.60 2.47 -34.10
CA TRP A 611 -19.04 1.30 -34.75
C TRP A 611 -18.52 1.62 -36.15
N SER A 612 -19.31 2.32 -36.97
CA SER A 612 -18.91 2.74 -38.32
C SER A 612 -17.74 3.73 -38.30
N ILE A 613 -17.77 4.71 -37.39
CA ILE A 613 -16.67 5.67 -37.20
C ILE A 613 -15.38 4.94 -36.89
N TRP A 614 -15.39 4.03 -35.92
CA TRP A 614 -14.22 3.26 -35.51
C TRP A 614 -13.70 2.38 -36.65
N THR A 615 -14.58 1.54 -37.20
CA THR A 615 -14.20 0.54 -38.22
C THR A 615 -13.70 1.20 -39.50
N LEU A 616 -14.34 2.27 -39.98
CA LEU A 616 -13.94 2.93 -41.21
C LEU A 616 -12.72 3.85 -41.03
N THR A 617 -12.53 4.42 -39.84
CA THR A 617 -11.28 5.09 -39.50
C THR A 617 -10.10 4.11 -39.55
N MET A 618 -10.24 2.95 -38.92
CA MET A 618 -9.20 1.92 -38.95
C MET A 618 -8.92 1.42 -40.37
N LYS A 619 -9.96 1.25 -41.19
CA LYS A 619 -9.81 0.85 -42.59
C LYS A 619 -9.09 1.89 -43.43
N ALA A 620 -9.40 3.18 -43.25
CA ALA A 620 -8.74 4.28 -43.93
C ALA A 620 -7.26 4.42 -43.55
N MET A 621 -6.88 3.93 -42.36
CA MET A 621 -5.52 4.03 -41.84
C MET A 621 -4.70 2.75 -42.00
N ASN A 622 -5.27 1.63 -42.45
CA ASN A 622 -4.56 0.36 -42.47
C ASN A 622 -3.93 0.05 -43.83
N ASP A 623 -2.62 0.28 -43.96
CA ASP A 623 -1.89 0.06 -45.21
C ASP A 623 -1.42 -1.40 -45.38
N THR A 624 -1.38 -2.20 -44.31
CA THR A 624 -0.90 -3.59 -44.34
C THR A 624 -2.06 -4.56 -44.07
N PRO A 625 -2.31 -5.54 -44.97
CA PRO A 625 -3.33 -6.54 -44.74
C PRO A 625 -3.05 -7.35 -43.47
N MET A 626 -4.09 -7.57 -42.65
CA MET A 626 -3.96 -8.33 -41.40
C MET A 626 -3.37 -9.72 -41.62
N THR A 627 -3.69 -10.35 -42.75
CA THR A 627 -3.17 -11.66 -43.13
C THR A 627 -1.64 -11.69 -43.25
N GLU A 628 -1.02 -10.54 -43.53
CA GLU A 628 0.44 -10.40 -43.59
C GLU A 628 1.02 -10.16 -42.20
N GLU A 629 0.40 -9.31 -41.38
CA GLU A 629 0.80 -9.08 -39.98
C GLU A 629 0.83 -10.39 -39.16
N MET A 630 -0.15 -11.27 -39.40
CA MET A 630 -0.25 -12.59 -38.77
C MET A 630 0.95 -13.51 -39.07
N THR A 631 1.69 -13.22 -40.15
CA THR A 631 2.92 -13.94 -40.53
C THR A 631 4.18 -13.15 -40.19
N ASN A 632 4.08 -12.10 -39.37
CA ASN A 632 5.17 -11.15 -39.13
C ASN A 632 5.67 -10.51 -40.44
N ARG A 633 4.75 -10.23 -41.36
CA ARG A 633 5.01 -9.69 -42.71
C ARG A 633 5.93 -10.56 -43.57
N ASN A 634 5.99 -11.87 -43.29
CA ASN A 634 6.71 -12.85 -44.10
C ASN A 634 5.72 -13.69 -44.93
N GLY A 635 5.05 -13.03 -45.87
CA GLY A 635 3.99 -13.61 -46.68
C GLY A 635 2.59 -13.31 -46.13
N SER A 636 1.62 -14.17 -46.41
CA SER A 636 0.24 -14.00 -45.97
C SER A 636 -0.43 -15.33 -45.68
N ILE A 637 -1.30 -15.40 -44.69
CA ILE A 637 -2.10 -16.61 -44.43
C ILE A 637 -3.23 -16.80 -45.44
N ASN A 638 -3.64 -18.04 -45.66
CA ASN A 638 -4.88 -18.36 -46.35
C ASN A 638 -6.05 -18.39 -45.35
N LEU A 639 -6.89 -17.35 -45.37
CA LEU A 639 -8.01 -17.21 -44.41
C LEU A 639 -9.01 -18.36 -44.45
N PHE A 640 -9.36 -18.88 -45.63
CA PHE A 640 -10.30 -20.00 -45.72
C PHE A 640 -9.72 -21.26 -45.07
N ALA A 641 -8.44 -21.53 -45.33
CA ALA A 641 -7.74 -22.66 -44.71
C ALA A 641 -7.66 -22.50 -43.19
N GLU A 642 -7.31 -21.32 -42.67
CA GLU A 642 -7.22 -21.08 -41.23
C GLU A 642 -8.59 -21.13 -40.52
N LEU A 643 -9.64 -20.59 -41.14
CA LEU A 643 -11.01 -20.72 -40.64
C LEU A 643 -11.47 -22.19 -40.62
N PHE A 644 -11.14 -22.96 -41.66
CA PHE A 644 -11.43 -24.39 -41.70
C PHE A 644 -10.67 -25.15 -40.62
N LYS A 645 -9.37 -24.90 -40.46
CA LYS A 645 -8.55 -25.49 -39.39
C LYS A 645 -9.12 -25.16 -37.99
N THR A 646 -9.69 -23.97 -37.81
CA THR A 646 -10.30 -23.56 -36.53
C THR A 646 -11.44 -24.49 -36.10
N LEU A 647 -12.24 -25.04 -37.04
CA LEU A 647 -13.32 -26.00 -36.74
C LEU A 647 -12.81 -27.27 -36.05
N PHE A 648 -11.54 -27.63 -36.28
CA PHE A 648 -10.89 -28.81 -35.71
C PHE A 648 -9.83 -28.44 -34.66
N GLY A 649 -9.77 -27.18 -34.23
CA GLY A 649 -8.80 -26.68 -33.25
C GLY A 649 -7.36 -26.55 -33.77
N GLY A 650 -7.13 -26.71 -35.08
CA GLY A 650 -5.81 -26.77 -35.70
C GLY A 650 -5.26 -25.46 -36.28
N SER A 651 -5.94 -24.32 -36.10
CA SER A 651 -5.40 -23.02 -36.51
C SER A 651 -4.42 -22.50 -35.46
N ASP A 652 -3.30 -21.96 -35.94
CA ASP A 652 -2.30 -21.25 -35.13
C ASP A 652 -2.81 -19.89 -34.66
N HIS A 653 -3.90 -19.39 -35.23
CA HIS A 653 -4.45 -18.08 -34.97
C HIS A 653 -5.73 -18.13 -34.14
N THR A 654 -5.99 -17.05 -33.41
CA THR A 654 -7.24 -16.86 -32.68
C THR A 654 -8.38 -16.53 -33.62
N LEU A 655 -9.61 -16.92 -33.24
CA LEU A 655 -10.80 -16.57 -34.01
C LEU A 655 -10.99 -15.04 -34.09
N GLY A 656 -10.60 -14.29 -33.06
CA GLY A 656 -10.62 -12.83 -33.06
C GLY A 656 -9.73 -12.23 -34.15
N ALA A 657 -8.47 -12.69 -34.26
CA ALA A 657 -7.55 -12.25 -35.31
C ALA A 657 -8.06 -12.62 -36.71
N LEU A 658 -8.57 -13.85 -36.89
CA LEU A 658 -9.15 -14.29 -38.17
C LEU A 658 -10.41 -13.50 -38.55
N ALA A 659 -11.29 -13.22 -37.58
CA ALA A 659 -12.48 -12.40 -37.81
C ALA A 659 -12.11 -10.96 -38.22
N TYR A 660 -11.11 -10.37 -37.57
CA TYR A 660 -10.60 -9.06 -37.97
C TYR A 660 -10.01 -9.08 -39.38
N ALA A 661 -9.27 -10.14 -39.74
CA ALA A 661 -8.72 -10.29 -41.09
C ALA A 661 -9.79 -10.50 -42.17
N VAL A 662 -10.88 -11.20 -41.87
CA VAL A 662 -12.05 -11.31 -42.76
C VAL A 662 -12.71 -9.94 -42.92
N TRP A 663 -12.94 -9.23 -41.81
CA TRP A 663 -13.53 -7.89 -41.82
C TRP A 663 -12.71 -6.92 -42.69
N GLY A 664 -11.38 -6.95 -42.60
CA GLY A 664 -10.49 -6.14 -43.43
C GLY A 664 -10.62 -6.40 -44.94
N LYS A 665 -11.09 -7.58 -45.35
CA LYS A 665 -11.31 -7.94 -46.77
C LYS A 665 -12.71 -7.62 -47.29
N LEU A 666 -13.66 -7.29 -46.42
CA LEU A 666 -15.00 -6.91 -46.86
C LEU A 666 -14.90 -5.63 -47.70
N TYR A 667 -15.63 -5.55 -48.80
CA TYR A 667 -15.65 -4.34 -49.62
C TYR A 667 -16.36 -3.21 -48.87
N THR A 668 -15.79 -2.01 -48.95
CA THR A 668 -16.41 -0.76 -48.47
C THR A 668 -16.12 0.30 -49.52
N SER A 669 -17.14 1.08 -49.89
CA SER A 669 -16.95 2.13 -50.89
C SER A 669 -16.12 3.28 -50.31
N GLU A 670 -15.31 3.93 -51.16
CA GLU A 670 -14.52 5.09 -50.75
C GLU A 670 -15.42 6.26 -50.30
N GLN A 671 -16.58 6.42 -50.92
CA GLN A 671 -17.60 7.40 -50.51
C GLN A 671 -18.09 7.17 -49.07
N GLU A 672 -18.35 5.92 -48.71
CA GLU A 672 -18.78 5.54 -47.35
C GLU A 672 -17.67 5.82 -46.33
N ILE A 673 -16.41 5.49 -46.66
CA ILE A 673 -15.27 5.83 -45.79
C ILE A 673 -15.21 7.35 -45.56
N GLN A 674 -15.25 8.16 -46.62
CA GLN A 674 -15.18 9.62 -46.50
C GLN A 674 -16.34 10.21 -45.71
N GLU A 675 -17.55 9.67 -45.87
CA GLU A 675 -18.72 10.14 -45.12
C GLU A 675 -18.57 9.91 -43.61
N TYR A 676 -18.13 8.73 -43.17
CA TYR A 676 -17.95 8.48 -41.75
C TYR A 676 -16.70 9.16 -41.16
N LEU A 677 -15.68 9.43 -41.97
CA LEU A 677 -14.57 10.31 -41.58
C LEU A 677 -15.07 11.75 -41.34
N ARG A 678 -15.96 12.26 -42.21
CA ARG A 678 -16.63 13.56 -42.01
C ARG A 678 -17.45 13.58 -40.73
N ILE A 679 -18.30 12.56 -40.49
CA ILE A 679 -19.11 12.44 -39.26
C ILE A 679 -18.21 12.42 -38.01
N ARG A 680 -17.09 11.70 -38.05
CA ARG A 680 -16.09 11.67 -36.96
C ARG A 680 -15.53 13.07 -36.69
N ASP A 681 -15.14 13.80 -37.72
CA ASP A 681 -14.51 15.12 -37.57
C ASP A 681 -15.52 16.19 -37.09
N GLU A 682 -16.78 16.07 -37.49
CA GLU A 682 -17.88 16.87 -36.94
C GLU A 682 -18.14 16.56 -35.47
N LEU A 683 -18.16 15.28 -35.09
CA LEU A 683 -18.28 14.85 -33.70
C LEU A 683 -17.10 15.37 -32.86
N LYS A 684 -15.87 15.30 -33.38
CA LYS A 684 -14.68 15.88 -32.73
C LYS A 684 -14.85 17.38 -32.49
N THR A 685 -15.38 18.10 -33.48
CA THR A 685 -15.62 19.55 -33.38
C THR A 685 -16.69 19.85 -32.32
N GLU A 686 -17.79 19.11 -32.33
CA GLU A 686 -18.88 19.22 -31.35
C GLU A 686 -18.38 18.96 -29.91
N LEU A 687 -17.59 17.90 -29.71
CA LEU A 687 -16.95 17.60 -28.42
C LEU A 687 -15.98 18.70 -27.98
N THR A 688 -15.18 19.23 -28.91
CA THR A 688 -14.21 20.29 -28.62
C THR A 688 -14.91 21.57 -28.15
N GLN A 689 -16.01 21.94 -28.80
CA GLN A 689 -16.85 23.08 -28.42
C GLN A 689 -17.54 22.85 -27.07
N LEU A 690 -18.11 21.67 -26.85
CA LEU A 690 -18.78 21.31 -25.60
C LEU A 690 -17.81 21.34 -24.40
N LEU A 691 -16.60 20.81 -24.58
CA LEU A 691 -15.58 20.73 -23.53
C LEU A 691 -14.80 22.05 -23.35
N GLY A 692 -15.01 23.06 -24.21
CA GLY A 692 -14.31 24.33 -24.15
C GLY A 692 -12.81 24.23 -24.41
N ILE A 693 -12.37 23.21 -25.16
CA ILE A 693 -10.97 23.00 -25.50
C ILE A 693 -10.61 23.99 -26.61
N VAL A 694 -9.80 25.01 -26.31
CA VAL A 694 -9.12 25.79 -27.36
C VAL A 694 -8.10 24.86 -27.99
N CYS A 695 -8.23 24.58 -29.28
CA CYS A 695 -7.25 23.80 -30.04
C CYS A 695 -5.83 24.35 -29.78
N LEU A 696 -5.03 23.64 -28.98
CA LEU A 696 -3.57 23.71 -28.99
C LEU A 696 -3.03 22.98 -30.24
N ILE A 697 -3.60 23.29 -31.39
CA ILE A 697 -3.08 22.86 -32.70
C ILE A 697 -2.64 24.14 -33.37
N HIS A 698 -1.46 24.62 -33.01
CA HIS A 698 -0.53 25.44 -33.81
C HIS A 698 0.64 25.83 -32.89
N MET A 699 1.63 24.95 -32.76
CA MET A 699 3.04 25.30 -32.55
C MET A 699 3.91 24.25 -33.24
#